data_AF-A0A8T9AHT5-F1
#
_entry.id   AF-A0A8T9AHT5-F1
#
_cell.length_a   1.000
_cell.length_b   1.000
_cell.length_c   1.000
_cell.angle_alpha   90.00
_cell.angle_beta   90.00
_cell.angle_gamma   90.00
#
_symmetry.space_group_name_H-M   'P 1'
#
loop_
_entity.id
_entity.type
_entity.pdbx_description
1 polymer ?
#
loop_
_entity_poly.entity_id
_entity_poly.type
_entity_poly.pdbx_seq_one_letter_code
_entity_poly.pdbx_strand_id
1 'polypeptide(L)'
;MFQEVLQTVFMKQEPSVDSDDGPMVVNGEIGTQIAASPDNQWVQLSVLSQLLVPRLGWMKLVNGDGTPLLKEAEAPPRIEFGVWSFINACIDAEFWINGQGKNSPFFVAADYLIAWVLIETKNKLGNIGPKTPPGDGTGPFQLTTTEWATFLADPIAADYSAASRDIGLDQIAGAAFLARKAMSDMSAAITQNDAAAGIRDTQTVAGPYIPAYIDVLLVHMFGLPTATSFRTLKLAGQGGTAVDAVLRQSFSDADVQAYLKTRDNVLKDWDSGVIETVDGAIVNVQNLLGAAFAKAFALIQQQAPEDLPKADGVASWFAVADAERVAWEPLGDETTPAAQTRIRGYFQSIGQPLRDGAAIPPWCGAFAGFCVKTASPVLLKTIRGNPLSAGSWQSFGNESIQLGDPNPPRGAIVVLSPDKNSSSASHVGFFSRYLGSDNAQVELLGGNQSDRVTLTKFDRSKIIVIRWQSAQKAADNNASDAAMGAADAGQFNTLLDFIGQFESGDNYNAYFAHSRNTNNPALVSMTLRDILIFQDQLVAQNRISSACGKYQIVRNTLKGLITNGAIGPADIFSSGNQDRLAIALMKQRGLGAFLSGNMSEDQFALNLAKEWASMPVPIATKGQFRNVKAGESYYASDGVNKALTTVEKFRAAVRSAQK
;
A
#
# COMPACT_ATOMS: atom_id res chain seq x y z
N MET A 1 -6.52 -30.20 -1.03
CA MET A 1 -6.08 -31.28 -1.94
C MET A 1 -6.21 -30.77 -3.36
N PHE A 2 -5.23 -31.02 -4.23
CA PHE A 2 -5.31 -30.62 -5.64
C PHE A 2 -5.69 -31.84 -6.47
N GLN A 3 -6.52 -31.64 -7.49
CA GLN A 3 -7.03 -32.69 -8.36
C GLN A 3 -6.72 -32.32 -9.80
N GLU A 4 -6.02 -33.18 -10.53
CA GLU A 4 -5.84 -33.05 -11.98
C GLU A 4 -7.03 -33.67 -12.70
N VAL A 5 -7.62 -32.88 -13.58
CA VAL A 5 -8.71 -33.28 -14.47
C VAL A 5 -8.16 -34.17 -15.56
N LEU A 6 -8.67 -35.40 -15.65
CA LEU A 6 -8.17 -36.41 -16.60
C LEU A 6 -8.88 -36.38 -17.95
N GLN A 7 -10.01 -35.68 -18.03
CA GLN A 7 -10.84 -35.61 -19.22
C GLN A 7 -11.51 -34.24 -19.34
N THR A 8 -11.65 -33.76 -20.58
CA THR A 8 -12.40 -32.54 -20.84
C THR A 8 -13.90 -32.78 -20.65
N VAL A 9 -14.50 -32.17 -19.63
CA VAL A 9 -15.90 -32.35 -19.25
C VAL A 9 -16.48 -31.06 -18.66
N PHE A 10 -17.81 -30.92 -18.69
CA PHE A 10 -18.49 -29.88 -17.90
C PHE A 10 -18.60 -30.34 -16.45
N MET A 11 -18.18 -29.48 -15.52
CA MET A 11 -18.51 -29.68 -14.10
C MET A 11 -20.01 -29.47 -13.91
N LYS A 12 -20.59 -29.99 -12.83
CA LYS A 12 -22.01 -29.84 -12.49
C LYS A 12 -22.23 -28.71 -11.50
N GLN A 13 -23.40 -28.05 -11.55
CA GLN A 13 -23.75 -27.04 -10.55
C GLN A 13 -24.00 -27.64 -9.16
N GLU A 14 -24.54 -28.86 -9.11
CA GLU A 14 -24.79 -29.67 -7.90
C GLU A 14 -24.16 -31.08 -8.04
N PRO A 15 -23.90 -31.83 -6.95
CA PRO A 15 -23.26 -33.16 -6.99
C PRO A 15 -24.22 -34.27 -7.50
N SER A 16 -24.77 -34.09 -8.69
CA SER A 16 -25.70 -34.99 -9.34
C SER A 16 -25.47 -35.04 -10.85
N VAL A 17 -25.65 -36.21 -11.46
CA VAL A 17 -25.58 -36.37 -12.92
C VAL A 17 -26.68 -35.60 -13.65
N ASP A 18 -27.83 -35.40 -12.98
CA ASP A 18 -29.00 -34.70 -13.54
C ASP A 18 -28.95 -33.19 -13.34
N SER A 19 -27.91 -32.68 -12.65
CA SER A 19 -27.70 -31.24 -12.50
C SER A 19 -27.37 -30.59 -13.84
N ASP A 20 -27.76 -29.32 -13.96
CA ASP A 20 -27.31 -28.44 -15.04
C ASP A 20 -25.77 -28.40 -15.09
N ASP A 21 -25.26 -28.28 -16.31
CA ASP A 21 -23.83 -28.11 -16.55
C ASP A 21 -23.38 -26.73 -16.04
N GLY A 22 -22.29 -26.75 -15.28
CA GLY A 22 -21.50 -25.62 -14.89
C GLY A 22 -20.34 -25.39 -15.87
N PRO A 23 -19.22 -24.80 -15.43
CA PRO A 23 -18.11 -24.49 -16.31
C PRO A 23 -17.35 -25.73 -16.79
N MET A 24 -16.87 -25.68 -18.03
CA MET A 24 -16.02 -26.73 -18.62
C MET A 24 -14.63 -26.72 -17.99
N VAL A 25 -14.09 -27.91 -17.74
CA VAL A 25 -12.68 -28.15 -17.40
C VAL A 25 -12.05 -29.01 -18.47
N VAL A 26 -10.76 -28.80 -18.74
CA VAL A 26 -10.03 -29.55 -19.77
C VAL A 26 -9.02 -30.51 -19.14
N ASN A 27 -8.69 -31.57 -19.87
CA ASN A 27 -7.67 -32.53 -19.45
C ASN A 27 -6.34 -31.82 -19.11
N GLY A 28 -5.75 -32.14 -17.96
CA GLY A 28 -4.52 -31.59 -17.43
C GLY A 28 -4.70 -30.37 -16.52
N GLU A 29 -5.92 -29.83 -16.39
CA GLU A 29 -6.17 -28.73 -15.46
C GLU A 29 -6.13 -29.19 -14.01
N ILE A 30 -5.50 -28.39 -13.15
CA ILE A 30 -5.41 -28.67 -11.73
C ILE A 30 -6.40 -27.79 -10.97
N GLY A 31 -7.35 -28.43 -10.28
CA GLY A 31 -8.32 -27.79 -9.41
C GLY A 31 -7.98 -27.93 -7.94
N THR A 32 -8.25 -26.90 -7.15
CA THR A 32 -8.27 -27.02 -5.69
C THR A 32 -9.60 -27.62 -5.27
N GLN A 33 -9.58 -28.75 -4.58
CA GLN A 33 -10.79 -29.31 -3.98
C GLN A 33 -11.22 -28.45 -2.78
N ILE A 34 -12.47 -27.98 -2.82
CA ILE A 34 -13.04 -27.09 -1.79
C ILE A 34 -14.16 -27.76 -0.97
N ALA A 35 -14.82 -28.79 -1.51
CA ALA A 35 -15.82 -29.59 -0.80
C ALA A 35 -15.89 -31.02 -1.36
N ALA A 36 -16.57 -31.92 -0.64
CA ALA A 36 -16.90 -33.27 -1.07
C ALA A 36 -18.36 -33.59 -0.73
N SER A 37 -19.02 -34.43 -1.54
CA SER A 37 -20.38 -34.88 -1.27
C SER A 37 -20.39 -35.89 -0.10
N PRO A 38 -21.53 -36.08 0.59
CA PRO A 38 -21.61 -37.00 1.74
C PRO A 38 -21.25 -38.46 1.42
N ASP A 39 -21.45 -38.89 0.17
CA ASP A 39 -21.11 -40.23 -0.33
C ASP A 39 -19.67 -40.33 -0.87
N ASN A 40 -18.90 -39.24 -0.82
CA ASN A 40 -17.55 -39.08 -1.36
C ASN A 40 -17.41 -39.50 -2.83
N GLN A 41 -18.49 -39.46 -3.62
CA GLN A 41 -18.44 -39.76 -5.05
C GLN A 41 -18.16 -38.50 -5.89
N TRP A 42 -18.43 -37.32 -5.33
CA TRP A 42 -18.24 -36.03 -5.97
C TRP A 42 -17.36 -35.13 -5.13
N VAL A 43 -16.58 -34.32 -5.82
CA VAL A 43 -15.78 -33.26 -5.23
C VAL A 43 -16.10 -31.95 -5.93
N GLN A 44 -16.24 -30.89 -5.14
CA GLN A 44 -16.35 -29.55 -5.69
C GLN A 44 -14.95 -29.01 -5.94
N LEU A 45 -14.66 -28.66 -7.18
CA LEU A 45 -13.38 -28.11 -7.58
C LEU A 45 -13.49 -26.60 -7.82
N SER A 46 -12.47 -25.90 -7.35
CA SER A 46 -12.10 -24.55 -7.74
C SER A 46 -10.93 -24.67 -8.71
N VAL A 47 -11.21 -24.76 -10.00
CA VAL A 47 -10.16 -24.78 -11.03
C VAL A 47 -9.74 -23.35 -11.32
N LEU A 48 -8.53 -23.02 -10.86
CA LEU A 48 -7.83 -21.80 -11.23
C LEU A 48 -7.59 -21.82 -12.74
N SER A 49 -8.57 -21.29 -13.46
CA SER A 49 -8.31 -20.63 -14.72
C SER A 49 -7.19 -19.62 -14.45
N GLN A 50 -6.15 -19.54 -15.30
CA GLN A 50 -5.17 -18.42 -15.34
C GLN A 50 -5.82 -17.01 -15.48
N LEU A 51 -7.13 -16.89 -15.23
CA LEU A 51 -8.04 -15.79 -15.32
C LEU A 51 -9.30 -16.02 -14.52
N LEU A 52 -9.12 -15.62 -13.27
CA LEU A 52 -9.80 -14.50 -12.62
C LEU A 52 -11.23 -14.75 -12.15
N VAL A 53 -11.85 -15.87 -12.53
CA VAL A 53 -12.82 -16.54 -11.66
C VAL A 53 -12.45 -18.02 -11.61
N PRO A 54 -12.13 -18.58 -10.42
CA PRO A 54 -12.01 -20.03 -10.33
C PRO A 54 -13.29 -20.66 -10.86
N ARG A 55 -13.15 -21.53 -11.85
CA ARG A 55 -14.30 -22.31 -12.33
C ARG A 55 -14.70 -23.22 -11.19
N LEU A 56 -15.88 -22.97 -10.66
CA LEU A 56 -16.46 -23.72 -9.56
C LEU A 56 -17.48 -24.70 -10.10
N GLY A 57 -17.39 -25.95 -9.65
CA GLY A 57 -18.38 -26.96 -10.00
C GLY A 57 -18.06 -28.30 -9.37
N TRP A 58 -19.04 -29.18 -9.40
CA TRP A 58 -18.94 -30.54 -8.89
C TRP A 58 -18.46 -31.47 -10.00
N MET A 59 -17.43 -32.24 -9.68
CA MET A 59 -16.94 -33.33 -10.52
C MET A 59 -17.08 -34.65 -9.80
N LYS A 60 -17.54 -35.65 -10.54
CA LYS A 60 -17.53 -37.02 -10.07
C LYS A 60 -16.09 -37.54 -10.11
N LEU A 61 -15.69 -38.33 -9.13
CA LEU A 61 -14.35 -38.92 -9.11
C LEU A 61 -14.18 -39.96 -10.23
N VAL A 62 -15.23 -40.73 -10.49
CA VAL A 62 -15.26 -41.84 -11.44
C VAL A 62 -16.56 -41.82 -12.24
N ASN A 63 -16.48 -42.02 -13.54
CA ASN A 63 -17.63 -42.18 -14.43
C ASN A 63 -18.47 -43.42 -14.09
N GLY A 64 -19.69 -43.50 -14.63
CA GLY A 64 -20.57 -44.67 -14.46
C GLY A 64 -20.00 -45.97 -15.03
N ASP A 65 -19.00 -45.88 -15.91
CA ASP A 65 -18.28 -47.00 -16.52
C ASP A 65 -17.00 -47.41 -15.76
N GLY A 66 -16.69 -46.74 -14.65
CA GLY A 66 -15.49 -47.00 -13.84
C GLY A 66 -14.24 -46.20 -14.25
N THR A 67 -14.32 -45.33 -15.26
CA THR A 67 -13.18 -44.51 -15.69
C THR A 67 -12.95 -43.33 -14.73
N PRO A 68 -11.74 -43.11 -14.19
CA PRO A 68 -11.46 -41.98 -13.33
C PRO A 68 -11.49 -40.66 -14.10
N LEU A 69 -12.16 -39.65 -13.54
CA LEU A 69 -12.20 -38.28 -14.06
C LEU A 69 -11.20 -37.36 -13.37
N LEU A 70 -10.77 -37.72 -12.16
CA LEU A 70 -9.83 -36.96 -11.34
C LEU A 70 -8.74 -37.87 -10.78
N LYS A 71 -7.54 -37.30 -10.61
CA LYS A 71 -6.48 -37.88 -9.78
C LYS A 71 -5.90 -36.81 -8.86
N GLU A 72 -5.41 -37.23 -7.70
CA GLU A 72 -4.67 -36.33 -6.81
C GLU A 72 -3.41 -35.79 -7.53
N ALA A 73 -3.15 -34.49 -7.35
CA ALA A 73 -2.07 -33.77 -8.02
C ALA A 73 -1.26 -32.94 -7.02
N GLU A 74 -0.04 -32.59 -7.41
CA GLU A 74 0.75 -31.58 -6.70
C GLU A 74 0.18 -30.17 -6.93
N ALA A 75 0.44 -29.24 -6.01
CA ALA A 75 0.03 -27.85 -6.16
C ALA A 75 0.69 -27.22 -7.41
N PRO A 76 -0.04 -26.48 -8.26
CA PRO A 76 0.54 -25.82 -9.42
C PRO A 76 1.58 -24.77 -9.01
N PRO A 77 2.60 -24.50 -9.84
CA PRO A 77 3.58 -23.45 -9.58
C PRO A 77 2.89 -22.09 -9.38
N ARG A 78 3.31 -21.35 -8.35
CA ARG A 78 2.76 -20.02 -8.06
C ARG A 78 3.21 -19.02 -9.12
N ILE A 79 2.30 -18.14 -9.54
CA ILE A 79 2.60 -17.10 -10.52
C ILE A 79 3.53 -16.06 -9.85
N GLU A 80 4.75 -15.96 -10.35
CA GLU A 80 5.70 -14.94 -9.93
C GLU A 80 5.33 -13.57 -10.51
N PHE A 81 5.67 -12.50 -9.78
CA PHE A 81 5.45 -11.12 -10.19
C PHE A 81 6.79 -10.41 -10.44
N GLY A 82 6.77 -9.40 -11.32
CA GLY A 82 7.93 -8.53 -11.51
C GLY A 82 8.15 -7.59 -10.31
N VAL A 83 9.40 -7.37 -9.94
CA VAL A 83 9.77 -6.48 -8.82
C VAL A 83 9.17 -5.09 -8.98
N TRP A 84 9.31 -4.48 -10.16
CA TRP A 84 8.71 -3.18 -10.45
C TRP A 84 7.18 -3.15 -10.25
N SER A 85 6.46 -4.15 -10.78
CA SER A 85 5.00 -4.24 -10.65
C SER A 85 4.57 -4.37 -9.19
N PHE A 86 5.37 -5.10 -8.39
CA PHE A 86 5.13 -5.23 -6.97
C PHE A 86 5.35 -3.91 -6.21
N ILE A 87 6.45 -3.21 -6.48
CA ILE A 87 6.75 -1.91 -5.85
C ILE A 87 5.65 -0.89 -6.17
N ASN A 88 5.27 -0.75 -7.44
CA ASN A 88 4.19 0.17 -7.82
C ASN A 88 2.85 -0.23 -7.23
N ALA A 89 2.52 -1.53 -7.20
CA ALA A 89 1.29 -1.97 -6.57
C ALA A 89 1.26 -1.68 -5.06
N CYS A 90 2.41 -1.69 -4.36
CA CYS A 90 2.49 -1.22 -2.97
C CYS A 90 2.28 0.30 -2.85
N ILE A 91 2.82 1.10 -3.77
CA ILE A 91 2.61 2.57 -3.82
C ILE A 91 1.13 2.88 -4.09
N ASP A 92 0.52 2.20 -5.06
CA ASP A 92 -0.91 2.31 -5.34
C ASP A 92 -1.76 1.86 -4.15
N ALA A 93 -1.35 0.79 -3.45
CA ALA A 93 -2.05 0.29 -2.27
C ALA A 93 -2.00 1.29 -1.11
N GLU A 94 -0.89 2.02 -0.91
CA GLU A 94 -0.82 3.13 0.06
C GLU A 94 -1.89 4.19 -0.27
N PHE A 95 -1.97 4.64 -1.52
CA PHE A 95 -2.97 5.63 -1.91
C PHE A 95 -4.39 5.09 -1.73
N TRP A 96 -4.65 3.88 -2.24
CA TRP A 96 -5.95 3.23 -2.17
C TRP A 96 -6.43 3.06 -0.73
N ILE A 97 -5.67 2.39 0.14
CA ILE A 97 -6.14 2.04 1.48
C ILE A 97 -6.29 3.28 2.37
N ASN A 98 -5.44 4.29 2.20
CA ASN A 98 -5.49 5.53 2.98
C ASN A 98 -6.55 6.51 2.45
N GLY A 99 -6.99 6.34 1.19
CA GLY A 99 -8.15 7.02 0.63
C GLY A 99 -9.49 6.52 1.20
N GLN A 100 -9.49 5.34 1.81
CA GLN A 100 -10.70 4.67 2.30
C GLN A 100 -11.01 5.10 3.73
N GLY A 101 -12.26 5.47 4.01
CA GLY A 101 -12.67 5.96 5.32
C GLY A 101 -12.11 7.36 5.61
N LYS A 102 -12.89 8.40 5.24
CA LYS A 102 -12.45 9.82 5.15
C LYS A 102 -11.74 10.41 6.39
N ASN A 103 -11.86 9.78 7.56
CA ASN A 103 -11.28 10.23 8.83
C ASN A 103 -10.54 9.12 9.60
N SER A 104 -10.10 8.05 8.92
CA SER A 104 -9.30 7.00 9.57
C SER A 104 -8.03 7.62 10.17
N PRO A 105 -7.71 7.38 11.47
CA PRO A 105 -6.46 7.80 12.09
C PRO A 105 -5.33 6.79 11.83
N PHE A 106 -5.50 5.87 10.88
CA PHE A 106 -4.54 4.82 10.56
C PHE A 106 -4.04 5.00 9.14
N PHE A 107 -2.72 4.98 8.97
CA PHE A 107 -2.04 5.17 7.70
C PHE A 107 -1.15 3.96 7.42
N VAL A 108 -1.26 3.38 6.22
CA VAL A 108 -0.40 2.28 5.76
C VAL A 108 0.55 2.79 4.69
N ALA A 109 1.84 2.80 4.98
CA ALA A 109 2.87 3.23 4.05
C ALA A 109 3.28 2.10 3.07
N ALA A 110 3.62 2.46 1.84
CA ALA A 110 4.03 1.54 0.79
C ALA A 110 5.33 0.82 1.15
N ASP A 111 6.27 1.53 1.77
CA ASP A 111 7.52 0.95 2.24
C ASP A 111 7.32 0.01 3.43
N TYR A 112 6.27 0.16 4.23
CA TYR A 112 5.87 -0.87 5.20
C TYR A 112 5.39 -2.15 4.52
N LEU A 113 4.56 -2.05 3.48
CA LEU A 113 4.13 -3.22 2.72
C LEU A 113 5.32 -3.96 2.10
N ILE A 114 6.26 -3.21 1.52
CA ILE A 114 7.50 -3.77 0.97
C ILE A 114 8.36 -4.37 2.09
N ALA A 115 8.50 -3.69 3.23
CA ALA A 115 9.27 -4.16 4.37
C ALA A 115 8.70 -5.46 4.96
N TRP A 116 7.37 -5.55 5.08
CA TRP A 116 6.68 -6.76 5.54
C TRP A 116 7.03 -7.95 4.65
N VAL A 117 6.94 -7.80 3.33
CA VAL A 117 7.35 -8.87 2.40
C VAL A 117 8.83 -9.21 2.56
N LEU A 118 9.72 -8.22 2.63
CA LEU A 118 11.16 -8.49 2.81
C LEU A 118 11.45 -9.29 4.09
N ILE A 119 10.70 -9.05 5.16
CA ILE A 119 10.82 -9.80 6.42
C ILE A 119 10.27 -11.22 6.25
N GLU A 120 9.09 -11.35 5.65
CA GLU A 120 8.49 -12.67 5.43
C GLU A 120 9.35 -13.50 4.48
N THR A 121 9.80 -12.97 3.37
CA THR A 121 10.48 -13.78 2.36
C THR A 121 11.98 -13.92 2.55
N LYS A 122 12.51 -13.49 3.71
CA LYS A 122 13.95 -13.43 3.99
C LYS A 122 14.69 -12.72 2.86
N ASN A 123 14.28 -11.49 2.59
CA ASN A 123 14.86 -10.56 1.62
C ASN A 123 14.61 -10.87 0.13
N LYS A 124 13.74 -11.84 -0.20
CA LYS A 124 13.42 -12.23 -1.59
C LYS A 124 12.03 -11.76 -2.00
N LEU A 125 11.90 -10.71 -2.80
CA LEU A 125 10.58 -10.35 -3.35
C LEU A 125 10.10 -11.48 -4.30
N GLY A 126 9.13 -12.29 -3.86
CA GLY A 126 8.64 -13.44 -4.62
C GLY A 126 7.42 -14.10 -4.00
N ASN A 127 6.71 -14.88 -4.81
CA ASN A 127 5.47 -15.56 -4.42
C ASN A 127 5.76 -16.93 -3.80
N ILE A 128 6.15 -16.93 -2.52
CA ILE A 128 6.63 -18.14 -1.85
C ILE A 128 5.48 -19.04 -1.34
N GLY A 129 5.76 -20.35 -1.29
CA GLY A 129 4.86 -21.32 -0.67
C GLY A 129 4.70 -21.12 0.84
N PRO A 130 3.80 -21.88 1.49
CA PRO A 130 3.58 -21.75 2.91
C PRO A 130 4.82 -22.05 3.74
N LYS A 131 5.12 -21.16 4.67
CA LYS A 131 6.04 -21.48 5.76
C LYS A 131 5.34 -22.34 6.79
N THR A 132 6.01 -23.40 7.21
CA THR A 132 5.59 -24.25 8.33
C THR A 132 5.59 -23.42 9.64
N PRO A 133 4.93 -23.89 10.71
CA PRO A 133 3.62 -23.56 11.32
C PRO A 133 3.55 -22.26 12.20
N PRO A 134 2.38 -21.91 12.82
CA PRO A 134 1.09 -22.65 12.88
C PRO A 134 0.07 -22.33 11.77
N GLY A 135 0.35 -21.38 10.88
CA GLY A 135 -0.59 -20.98 9.81
C GLY A 135 -0.41 -21.73 8.49
N ASP A 136 -1.39 -21.55 7.60
CA ASP A 136 -1.35 -21.93 6.17
C ASP A 136 -0.95 -20.75 5.27
N GLY A 137 -0.29 -19.75 5.87
CA GLY A 137 0.03 -18.48 5.26
C GLY A 137 0.82 -18.66 3.97
N THR A 138 0.48 -17.92 2.91
CA THR A 138 1.13 -18.10 1.61
C THR A 138 1.38 -16.80 0.87
N GLY A 139 2.15 -16.84 -0.22
CA GLY A 139 2.47 -15.68 -1.02
C GLY A 139 3.47 -14.72 -0.36
N PRO A 140 3.71 -13.54 -0.96
CA PRO A 140 4.72 -12.61 -0.50
C PRO A 140 4.53 -12.12 0.95
N PHE A 141 3.28 -11.99 1.41
CA PHE A 141 2.94 -11.54 2.77
C PHE A 141 2.65 -12.69 3.73
N GLN A 142 2.64 -13.94 3.26
CA GLN A 142 2.29 -15.12 4.06
C GLN A 142 0.89 -15.03 4.70
N LEU A 143 -0.10 -14.50 3.97
CA LEU A 143 -1.47 -14.37 4.48
C LEU A 143 -2.17 -15.73 4.58
N THR A 144 -2.75 -16.01 5.75
CA THR A 144 -3.50 -17.25 6.05
C THR A 144 -4.89 -17.26 5.40
N THR A 145 -5.55 -18.43 5.37
CA THR A 145 -6.94 -18.53 4.87
C THR A 145 -7.86 -17.66 5.71
N THR A 146 -7.67 -17.64 7.03
CA THR A 146 -8.48 -16.87 7.98
C THR A 146 -8.31 -15.37 7.79
N GLU A 147 -7.08 -14.88 7.63
CA GLU A 147 -6.81 -13.48 7.34
C GLU A 147 -7.42 -13.07 5.99
N TRP A 148 -7.27 -13.92 4.96
CA TRP A 148 -7.84 -13.64 3.65
C TRP A 148 -9.37 -13.62 3.68
N ALA A 149 -9.99 -14.54 4.41
CA ALA A 149 -11.44 -14.54 4.62
C ALA A 149 -11.91 -13.26 5.34
N THR A 150 -11.11 -12.74 6.28
CA THR A 150 -11.38 -11.46 6.94
C THR A 150 -11.35 -10.30 5.95
N PHE A 151 -10.42 -10.31 4.99
CA PHE A 151 -10.40 -9.34 3.90
C PHE A 151 -11.62 -9.47 2.99
N LEU A 152 -11.95 -10.69 2.53
CA LEU A 152 -13.08 -10.94 1.63
C LEU A 152 -14.45 -10.60 2.25
N ALA A 153 -14.56 -10.57 3.58
CA ALA A 153 -15.77 -10.17 4.28
C ALA A 153 -16.03 -8.65 4.22
N ASP A 154 -15.01 -7.84 3.90
CA ASP A 154 -15.14 -6.38 3.81
C ASP A 154 -15.57 -5.95 2.39
N PRO A 155 -16.51 -4.99 2.25
CA PRO A 155 -16.91 -4.47 0.93
C PRO A 155 -15.76 -3.96 0.06
N ILE A 156 -14.64 -3.53 0.65
CA ILE A 156 -13.45 -3.11 -0.08
C ILE A 156 -12.81 -4.24 -0.90
N ALA A 157 -13.14 -5.50 -0.58
CA ALA A 157 -12.65 -6.70 -1.23
C ALA A 157 -13.58 -7.23 -2.34
N ALA A 158 -14.59 -6.46 -2.77
CA ALA A 158 -15.60 -6.91 -3.74
C ALA A 158 -15.05 -7.47 -5.07
N ASP A 159 -13.83 -7.05 -5.46
CA ASP A 159 -13.15 -7.50 -6.68
C ASP A 159 -12.17 -8.67 -6.46
N TYR A 160 -12.21 -9.30 -5.29
CA TYR A 160 -11.29 -10.36 -4.89
C TYR A 160 -12.03 -11.65 -4.57
N SER A 161 -11.33 -12.78 -4.70
CA SER A 161 -11.86 -14.11 -4.39
C SER A 161 -10.90 -14.87 -3.49
N ALA A 162 -11.31 -16.05 -2.98
CA ALA A 162 -10.43 -16.91 -2.21
C ALA A 162 -9.14 -17.28 -2.99
N ALA A 163 -9.27 -17.44 -4.31
CA ALA A 163 -8.17 -17.70 -5.23
C ALA A 163 -7.15 -16.55 -5.33
N SER A 164 -7.61 -15.30 -5.20
CA SER A 164 -6.75 -14.11 -5.29
C SER A 164 -5.67 -14.08 -4.19
N ARG A 165 -5.84 -14.84 -3.09
CA ARG A 165 -4.82 -14.99 -2.03
C ARG A 165 -3.48 -15.50 -2.56
N ASP A 166 -3.51 -16.37 -3.57
CA ASP A 166 -2.32 -17.02 -4.12
C ASP A 166 -1.64 -16.19 -5.22
N ILE A 167 -2.24 -15.06 -5.63
CA ILE A 167 -1.72 -14.13 -6.62
C ILE A 167 -0.96 -13.01 -5.90
N GLY A 168 0.37 -12.99 -6.02
CA GLY A 168 1.20 -12.10 -5.21
C GLY A 168 0.90 -10.60 -5.34
N LEU A 169 0.44 -10.13 -6.51
CA LEU A 169 0.02 -8.72 -6.68
C LEU A 169 -1.35 -8.45 -6.03
N ASP A 170 -2.32 -9.35 -6.17
CA ASP A 170 -3.64 -9.19 -5.52
C ASP A 170 -3.51 -9.26 -4.00
N GLN A 171 -2.54 -10.02 -3.50
CA GLN A 171 -2.28 -10.16 -2.07
C GLN A 171 -1.90 -8.82 -1.41
N ILE A 172 -1.33 -7.86 -2.15
CA ILE A 172 -0.95 -6.53 -1.64
C ILE A 172 -2.18 -5.79 -1.09
N ALA A 173 -3.34 -5.89 -1.76
CA ALA A 173 -4.55 -5.23 -1.31
C ALA A 173 -5.07 -5.84 0.01
N GLY A 174 -5.06 -7.17 0.11
CA GLY A 174 -5.39 -7.85 1.36
C GLY A 174 -4.41 -7.50 2.48
N ALA A 175 -3.11 -7.44 2.20
CA ALA A 175 -2.09 -7.04 3.16
C ALA A 175 -2.27 -5.60 3.65
N ALA A 176 -2.53 -4.66 2.75
CA ALA A 176 -2.81 -3.27 3.11
C ALA A 176 -4.06 -3.13 3.99
N PHE A 177 -5.13 -3.84 3.64
CA PHE A 177 -6.34 -3.93 4.47
C PHE A 177 -6.03 -4.50 5.86
N LEU A 178 -5.33 -5.62 5.91
CA LEU A 178 -5.00 -6.34 7.15
C LEU A 178 -4.07 -5.52 8.05
N ALA A 179 -3.10 -4.80 7.48
CA ALA A 179 -2.25 -3.87 8.22
C ALA A 179 -3.08 -2.77 8.88
N ARG A 180 -3.98 -2.13 8.12
CA ARG A 180 -4.87 -1.10 8.67
C ARG A 180 -5.83 -1.67 9.71
N LYS A 181 -6.34 -2.88 9.49
CA LYS A 181 -7.21 -3.59 10.43
C LYS A 181 -6.46 -3.91 11.73
N ALA A 182 -5.24 -4.42 11.65
CA ALA A 182 -4.39 -4.66 12.82
C ALA A 182 -4.12 -3.37 13.61
N MET A 183 -3.91 -2.23 12.92
CA MET A 183 -3.82 -0.93 13.58
C MET A 183 -5.11 -0.58 14.34
N SER A 184 -6.26 -0.73 13.69
CA SER A 184 -7.57 -0.45 14.29
C SER A 184 -7.89 -1.36 15.47
N ASP A 185 -7.70 -2.66 15.32
CA ASP A 185 -8.03 -3.64 16.35
C ASP A 185 -7.10 -3.48 17.57
N MET A 186 -5.81 -3.22 17.35
CA MET A 186 -4.88 -2.94 18.44
C MET A 186 -5.16 -1.60 19.12
N SER A 187 -5.50 -0.57 18.34
CA SER A 187 -5.97 0.71 18.87
C SER A 187 -7.16 0.54 19.80
N ALA A 188 -8.17 -0.24 19.39
CA ALA A 188 -9.34 -0.52 20.21
C ALA A 188 -8.97 -1.31 21.48
N ALA A 189 -8.16 -2.37 21.36
CA ALA A 189 -7.74 -3.19 22.49
C ALA A 189 -6.95 -2.38 23.54
N ILE A 190 -6.00 -1.56 23.10
CA ILE A 190 -5.21 -0.70 23.99
C ILE A 190 -6.08 0.38 24.63
N THR A 191 -6.98 1.00 23.85
CA THR A 191 -7.91 2.01 24.39
C THR A 191 -8.81 1.41 25.49
N GLN A 192 -9.26 0.16 25.32
CA GLN A 192 -10.03 -0.54 26.34
C GLN A 192 -9.19 -0.86 27.60
N ASN A 193 -7.95 -1.30 27.42
CA ASN A 193 -7.03 -1.56 28.53
C ASN A 193 -6.71 -0.27 29.32
N ASP A 194 -6.41 0.82 28.62
CA ASP A 194 -6.19 2.14 29.20
C ASP A 194 -7.41 2.61 29.99
N ALA A 195 -8.61 2.48 29.41
CA ALA A 195 -9.86 2.83 30.09
C ALA A 195 -10.05 2.02 31.37
N ALA A 196 -9.78 0.71 31.35
CA ALA A 196 -9.85 -0.16 32.51
C ALA A 196 -8.80 0.21 33.59
N ALA A 197 -7.64 0.72 33.18
CA ALA A 197 -6.60 1.24 34.06
C ALA A 197 -6.85 2.68 34.53
N GLY A 198 -7.94 3.32 34.10
CA GLY A 198 -8.28 4.71 34.45
C GLY A 198 -7.52 5.78 33.65
N ILE A 199 -6.77 5.38 32.62
CA ILE A 199 -6.09 6.27 31.68
C ILE A 199 -7.12 6.75 30.64
N ARG A 200 -7.28 8.07 30.51
CA ARG A 200 -8.34 8.66 29.70
C ARG A 200 -7.87 9.32 28.40
N ASP A 201 -6.57 9.50 28.20
CA ASP A 201 -6.03 10.26 27.06
C ASP A 201 -6.53 9.75 25.71
N THR A 202 -6.57 8.43 25.52
CA THR A 202 -7.09 7.73 24.32
C THR A 202 -8.59 7.94 24.06
N GLN A 203 -9.32 8.50 25.03
CA GLN A 203 -10.75 8.78 24.96
C GLN A 203 -11.04 10.30 24.85
N THR A 204 -10.01 11.13 24.74
CA THR A 204 -10.13 12.60 24.66
C THR A 204 -9.94 13.13 23.24
N VAL A 205 -9.80 14.46 23.12
CA VAL A 205 -9.46 15.15 21.87
C VAL A 205 -8.12 14.72 21.25
N ALA A 206 -7.25 14.04 22.02
CA ALA A 206 -6.01 13.46 21.51
C ALA A 206 -6.25 12.33 20.49
N GLY A 207 -7.46 11.73 20.49
CA GLY A 207 -7.81 10.59 19.65
C GLY A 207 -7.35 9.26 20.25
N PRO A 208 -7.53 8.15 19.53
CA PRO A 208 -7.22 6.82 20.05
C PRO A 208 -5.72 6.54 20.01
N TYR A 209 -5.31 5.40 20.57
CA TYR A 209 -3.95 4.88 20.42
C TYR A 209 -3.60 4.69 18.94
N ILE A 210 -2.42 5.11 18.51
CA ILE A 210 -1.93 4.84 17.15
C ILE A 210 -0.73 3.90 17.21
N PRO A 211 -0.89 2.63 16.78
CA PRO A 211 0.20 1.65 16.79
C PRO A 211 1.30 1.99 15.79
N ALA A 212 2.54 1.68 16.15
CA ALA A 212 3.67 1.70 15.22
C ALA A 212 3.69 0.42 14.36
N TYR A 213 4.48 0.39 13.28
CA TYR A 213 4.57 -0.80 12.43
C TYR A 213 5.18 -2.03 13.12
N ILE A 214 5.91 -1.86 14.23
CA ILE A 214 6.32 -2.97 15.10
C ILE A 214 5.10 -3.71 15.63
N ASP A 215 4.12 -2.96 16.16
CA ASP A 215 2.89 -3.50 16.72
C ASP A 215 2.10 -4.26 15.64
N VAL A 216 1.95 -3.64 14.46
CA VAL A 216 1.23 -4.21 13.32
C VAL A 216 1.88 -5.52 12.86
N LEU A 217 3.21 -5.55 12.76
CA LEU A 217 3.93 -6.76 12.37
C LEU A 217 3.83 -7.86 13.44
N LEU A 218 3.85 -7.51 14.73
CA LEU A 218 3.64 -8.47 15.82
C LEU A 218 2.22 -9.07 15.78
N VAL A 219 1.20 -8.27 15.45
CA VAL A 219 -0.18 -8.77 15.25
C VAL A 219 -0.22 -9.80 14.13
N HIS A 220 0.45 -9.55 12.99
CA HIS A 220 0.51 -10.51 11.88
C HIS A 220 1.33 -11.76 12.20
N MET A 221 2.41 -11.63 13.00
CA MET A 221 3.25 -12.78 13.36
C MET A 221 2.60 -13.68 14.41
N PHE A 222 1.94 -13.10 15.42
CA PHE A 222 1.57 -13.80 16.66
C PHE A 222 0.13 -13.52 17.14
N GLY A 223 -0.66 -12.80 16.36
CA GLY A 223 -2.04 -12.44 16.69
C GLY A 223 -2.16 -11.25 17.64
N LEU A 224 -3.35 -10.65 17.63
CA LEU A 224 -3.71 -9.47 18.43
C LEU A 224 -3.48 -9.64 19.95
N PRO A 225 -3.86 -10.78 20.59
CA PRO A 225 -3.67 -10.93 22.03
C PRO A 225 -2.20 -10.87 22.44
N THR A 226 -1.33 -11.58 21.71
CA THR A 226 0.11 -11.62 21.99
C THR A 226 0.75 -10.25 21.81
N ALA A 227 0.46 -9.55 20.70
CA ALA A 227 0.97 -8.21 20.45
C ALA A 227 0.52 -7.19 21.51
N THR A 228 -0.75 -7.29 21.94
CA THR A 228 -1.29 -6.46 23.03
C THR A 228 -0.58 -6.73 24.36
N SER A 229 -0.28 -8.00 24.67
CA SER A 229 0.50 -8.39 25.85
C SER A 229 1.93 -7.84 25.80
N PHE A 230 2.60 -7.92 24.65
CA PHE A 230 3.96 -7.38 24.47
C PHE A 230 3.98 -5.87 24.80
N ARG A 231 3.02 -5.12 24.26
CA ARG A 231 2.87 -3.70 24.51
C ARG A 231 2.59 -3.39 25.98
N THR A 232 1.64 -4.11 26.58
CA THR A 232 1.21 -3.91 27.97
C THR A 232 2.35 -4.17 28.96
N LEU A 233 3.10 -5.26 28.75
CA LEU A 233 4.28 -5.59 29.56
C LEU A 233 5.37 -4.53 29.42
N LYS A 234 5.66 -4.06 28.20
CA LYS A 234 6.64 -2.98 27.98
C LYS A 234 6.25 -1.68 28.70
N LEU A 235 4.98 -1.28 28.64
CA LEU A 235 4.49 -0.09 29.36
C LEU A 235 4.57 -0.23 30.87
N ALA A 236 4.27 -1.42 31.39
CA ALA A 236 4.35 -1.73 32.82
C ALA A 236 5.78 -1.91 33.34
N GLY A 237 6.81 -1.80 32.49
CA GLY A 237 8.20 -2.06 32.87
C GLY A 237 8.51 -3.55 33.11
N GLN A 238 7.69 -4.44 32.56
CA GLN A 238 7.79 -5.90 32.67
C GLN A 238 8.30 -6.55 31.37
N GLY A 239 8.97 -5.77 30.52
CA GLY A 239 9.52 -6.24 29.25
C GLY A 239 10.59 -7.34 29.37
N GLY A 240 11.14 -7.56 30.57
CA GLY A 240 12.02 -8.70 30.86
C GLY A 240 11.31 -10.07 30.93
N THR A 241 9.99 -10.13 30.71
CA THR A 241 9.26 -11.40 30.64
C THR A 241 9.70 -12.20 29.41
N ALA A 242 9.92 -13.50 29.56
CA ALA A 242 10.30 -14.38 28.46
C ALA A 242 9.19 -14.48 27.41
N VAL A 243 9.53 -14.38 26.12
CA VAL A 243 8.52 -14.36 25.04
C VAL A 243 7.73 -15.65 24.92
N ASP A 244 8.34 -16.79 25.23
CA ASP A 244 7.68 -18.09 25.17
C ASP A 244 6.62 -18.25 26.29
N ALA A 245 6.82 -17.61 27.44
CA ALA A 245 5.81 -17.54 28.49
C ALA A 245 4.59 -16.71 28.06
N VAL A 246 4.81 -15.64 27.29
CA VAL A 246 3.71 -14.83 26.73
C VAL A 246 2.99 -15.57 25.61
N LEU A 247 3.72 -16.23 24.71
CA LEU A 247 3.13 -17.00 23.60
C LEU A 247 2.23 -18.14 24.10
N ARG A 248 2.59 -18.82 25.20
CA ARG A 248 1.76 -19.89 25.81
C ARG A 248 0.39 -19.41 26.33
N GLN A 249 0.16 -18.11 26.42
CA GLN A 249 -1.16 -17.58 26.74
C GLN A 249 -2.15 -17.71 25.57
N SER A 250 -1.63 -17.74 24.33
CA SER A 250 -2.42 -17.76 23.09
C SER A 250 -2.25 -19.05 22.28
N PHE A 251 -1.20 -19.83 22.55
CA PHE A 251 -0.77 -20.93 21.70
C PHE A 251 -0.46 -22.20 22.49
N SER A 252 -0.62 -23.36 21.86
CA SER A 252 -0.22 -24.65 22.44
C SER A 252 1.31 -24.75 22.54
N ASP A 253 1.83 -25.62 23.42
CA ASP A 253 3.28 -25.83 23.52
C ASP A 253 3.92 -26.25 22.18
N ALA A 254 3.21 -27.04 21.37
CA ALA A 254 3.69 -27.45 20.05
C ALA A 254 3.83 -26.25 19.09
N ASP A 255 2.84 -25.34 19.10
CA ASP A 255 2.88 -24.11 18.29
C ASP A 255 3.97 -23.16 18.77
N VAL A 256 4.17 -23.05 20.09
CA VAL A 256 5.26 -22.24 20.66
C VAL A 256 6.62 -22.76 20.22
N GLN A 257 6.84 -24.08 20.24
CA GLN A 257 8.08 -24.67 19.73
C GLN A 257 8.26 -24.46 18.23
N ALA A 258 7.17 -24.52 17.45
CA ALA A 258 7.19 -24.19 16.03
C ALA A 258 7.63 -22.74 15.80
N TYR A 259 7.02 -21.78 16.51
CA TYR A 259 7.39 -20.37 16.44
C TYR A 259 8.85 -20.11 16.84
N LEU A 260 9.33 -20.69 17.94
CA LEU A 260 10.73 -20.55 18.38
C LEU A 260 11.76 -21.07 17.36
N LYS A 261 11.32 -21.93 16.43
CA LYS A 261 12.15 -22.42 15.32
C LYS A 261 12.00 -21.55 14.06
N THR A 262 10.79 -21.11 13.74
CA THR A 262 10.48 -20.47 12.45
C THR A 262 10.62 -18.94 12.49
N ARG A 263 10.56 -18.36 13.69
CA ARG A 263 10.72 -16.94 14.01
C ARG A 263 11.88 -16.72 14.99
N ASP A 264 12.94 -17.50 14.85
CA ASP A 264 14.16 -17.38 15.65
C ASP A 264 14.78 -15.97 15.60
N ASN A 265 14.73 -15.34 14.43
CA ASN A 265 15.13 -13.95 14.21
C ASN A 265 14.37 -12.90 15.06
N VAL A 266 13.25 -13.27 15.67
CA VAL A 266 12.46 -12.41 16.57
C VAL A 266 12.52 -12.93 18.01
N LEU A 267 12.34 -14.24 18.20
CA LEU A 267 12.09 -14.86 19.50
C LEU A 267 13.35 -15.39 20.19
N LYS A 268 14.52 -15.25 19.57
CA LYS A 268 15.80 -15.60 20.16
C LYS A 268 16.80 -14.47 20.03
N ASP A 269 17.64 -14.36 21.04
CA ASP A 269 18.79 -13.46 21.01
C ASP A 269 19.75 -13.90 19.90
N TRP A 270 20.19 -12.95 19.07
CA TRP A 270 20.96 -13.24 17.85
C TRP A 270 22.36 -13.79 18.15
N ASP A 271 22.93 -13.45 19.31
CA ASP A 271 24.28 -13.85 19.68
C ASP A 271 24.30 -15.20 20.43
N SER A 272 23.40 -15.38 21.39
CA SER A 272 23.37 -16.56 22.27
C SER A 272 22.41 -17.66 21.80
N GLY A 273 21.42 -17.33 20.97
CA GLY A 273 20.36 -18.26 20.56
C GLY A 273 19.38 -18.66 21.67
N VAL A 274 19.47 -18.00 22.84
CA VAL A 274 18.56 -18.20 23.98
C VAL A 274 17.21 -17.54 23.69
N ILE A 275 16.13 -18.05 24.31
CA ILE A 275 14.80 -17.45 24.22
C ILE A 275 14.84 -16.00 24.69
N GLU A 276 14.24 -15.13 23.88
CA GLU A 276 14.28 -13.70 24.07
C GLU A 276 13.29 -13.21 25.14
N THR A 277 13.51 -12.00 25.63
CA THR A 277 12.54 -11.25 26.44
C THR A 277 11.56 -10.47 25.56
N VAL A 278 10.44 -9.98 26.11
CA VAL A 278 9.53 -9.10 25.36
C VAL A 278 10.25 -7.86 24.84
N ASP A 279 11.10 -7.22 25.65
CA ASP A 279 11.88 -6.06 25.20
C ASP A 279 12.86 -6.43 24.08
N GLY A 280 13.58 -7.54 24.23
CA GLY A 280 14.51 -8.01 23.21
C GLY A 280 13.82 -8.37 21.89
N ALA A 281 12.64 -9.00 21.94
CA ALA A 281 11.90 -9.33 20.73
C ALA A 281 11.36 -8.08 20.03
N ILE A 282 10.97 -7.05 20.79
CA ILE A 282 10.61 -5.74 20.23
C ILE A 282 11.83 -5.09 19.57
N VAL A 283 13.01 -5.17 20.18
CA VAL A 283 14.28 -4.69 19.58
C VAL A 283 14.62 -5.46 18.30
N ASN A 284 14.45 -6.79 18.29
CA ASN A 284 14.67 -7.61 17.11
C ASN A 284 13.74 -7.21 15.95
N VAL A 285 12.45 -7.01 16.24
CA VAL A 285 11.48 -6.52 15.23
C VAL A 285 11.82 -5.10 14.76
N GLN A 286 12.25 -4.22 15.66
CA GLN A 286 12.74 -2.89 15.31
C GLN A 286 13.91 -2.94 14.33
N ASN A 287 14.88 -3.81 14.56
CA ASN A 287 16.05 -3.97 13.69
C ASN A 287 15.65 -4.55 12.32
N LEU A 288 14.77 -5.55 12.31
CA LEU A 288 14.24 -6.13 11.07
C LEU A 288 13.52 -5.09 10.22
N LEU A 289 12.62 -4.31 10.83
CA LEU A 289 11.90 -3.23 10.14
C LEU A 289 12.85 -2.13 9.67
N GLY A 290 13.81 -1.70 10.50
CA GLY A 290 14.79 -0.68 10.11
C GLY A 290 15.58 -1.07 8.86
N ALA A 291 16.11 -2.30 8.82
CA ALA A 291 16.82 -2.83 7.66
C ALA A 291 15.89 -2.97 6.43
N ALA A 292 14.66 -3.44 6.65
CA ALA A 292 13.68 -3.63 5.59
C ALA A 292 13.19 -2.31 4.99
N PHE A 293 13.00 -1.26 5.80
CA PHE A 293 12.67 0.09 5.33
C PHE A 293 13.79 0.71 4.49
N ALA A 294 15.06 0.60 4.92
CA ALA A 294 16.19 1.08 4.13
C ALA A 294 16.25 0.41 2.76
N LYS A 295 15.99 -0.91 2.71
CA LYS A 295 15.93 -1.67 1.47
C LYS A 295 14.70 -1.34 0.62
N ALA A 296 13.53 -1.16 1.24
CA ALA A 296 12.31 -0.73 0.56
C ALA A 296 12.52 0.63 -0.12
N PHE A 297 13.11 1.60 0.59
CA PHE A 297 13.48 2.89 0.02
C PHE A 297 14.43 2.76 -1.18
N ALA A 298 15.49 1.95 -1.06
CA ALA A 298 16.42 1.71 -2.17
C ALA A 298 15.73 1.07 -3.38
N LEU A 299 14.77 0.16 -3.15
CA LEU A 299 13.97 -0.45 -4.21
C LEU A 299 13.04 0.58 -4.89
N ILE A 300 12.36 1.42 -4.12
CA ILE A 300 11.53 2.50 -4.68
C ILE A 300 12.40 3.45 -5.49
N GLN A 301 13.55 3.89 -4.94
CA GLN A 301 14.49 4.75 -5.66
C GLN A 301 14.97 4.13 -6.98
N GLN A 302 15.17 2.81 -7.02
CA GLN A 302 15.63 2.13 -8.22
C GLN A 302 14.51 1.92 -9.25
N GLN A 303 13.30 1.56 -8.80
CA GLN A 303 12.21 1.08 -9.66
C GLN A 303 11.23 2.19 -10.04
N ALA A 304 11.03 3.15 -9.13
CA ALA A 304 10.05 4.23 -9.21
C ALA A 304 10.59 5.55 -8.61
N PRO A 305 11.76 6.06 -9.08
CA PRO A 305 12.34 7.31 -8.55
C PRO A 305 11.42 8.53 -8.73
N GLU A 306 10.52 8.50 -9.70
CA GLU A 306 9.50 9.55 -9.92
C GLU A 306 8.46 9.64 -8.79
N ASP A 307 8.24 8.55 -8.05
CA ASP A 307 7.28 8.46 -6.95
C ASP A 307 7.92 8.80 -5.59
N LEU A 308 9.23 9.06 -5.56
CA LEU A 308 9.88 9.62 -4.37
C LEU A 308 9.57 11.11 -4.24
N PRO A 309 9.17 11.59 -3.05
CA PRO A 309 8.96 13.01 -2.83
C PRO A 309 10.22 13.81 -3.07
N LYS A 310 10.06 14.97 -3.71
CA LYS A 310 11.15 15.94 -3.84
C LYS A 310 11.16 16.80 -2.58
N ALA A 311 12.31 16.87 -1.91
CA ALA A 311 12.54 17.80 -0.81
C ALA A 311 12.70 19.23 -1.35
N ASP A 312 11.59 19.84 -1.78
CA ASP A 312 11.57 21.18 -2.36
C ASP A 312 11.10 22.24 -1.34
N GLY A 313 11.71 23.42 -1.41
CA GLY A 313 11.34 24.55 -0.57
C GLY A 313 11.83 24.45 0.88
N VAL A 314 11.24 25.27 1.74
CA VAL A 314 11.56 25.35 3.18
C VAL A 314 10.25 25.29 3.98
N ALA A 315 10.23 24.53 5.07
CA ALA A 315 9.11 24.47 5.99
C ALA A 315 8.95 25.80 6.75
N SER A 316 8.10 26.70 6.24
CA SER A 316 7.86 28.00 6.86
C SER A 316 7.32 27.89 8.30
N TRP A 317 6.57 26.83 8.61
CA TRP A 317 6.10 26.52 9.97
C TRP A 317 7.21 26.08 10.92
N PHE A 318 8.33 25.55 10.43
CA PHE A 318 9.45 25.16 11.27
C PHE A 318 10.15 26.38 11.88
N ALA A 319 10.24 27.48 11.13
CA ALA A 319 10.75 28.75 11.64
C ALA A 319 9.86 29.31 12.78
N VAL A 320 8.53 29.17 12.65
CA VAL A 320 7.59 29.53 13.74
C VAL A 320 7.83 28.65 14.97
N ALA A 321 8.00 27.35 14.78
CA ALA A 321 8.25 26.42 15.87
C ALA A 321 9.57 26.72 16.60
N ASP A 322 10.63 27.08 15.89
CA ASP A 322 11.93 27.39 16.51
C ASP A 322 11.90 28.73 17.24
N ALA A 323 11.21 29.74 16.70
CA ALA A 323 10.95 30.98 17.43
C ALA A 323 10.15 30.71 18.71
N GLU A 324 9.16 29.82 18.65
CA GLU A 324 8.37 29.45 19.82
C GLU A 324 9.18 28.68 20.87
N ARG A 325 10.11 27.82 20.44
CA ARG A 325 11.06 27.13 21.33
C ARG A 325 11.87 28.12 22.16
N VAL A 326 12.43 29.15 21.51
CA VAL A 326 13.20 30.20 22.21
C VAL A 326 12.31 30.98 23.16
N ALA A 327 11.09 31.34 22.74
CA ALA A 327 10.12 32.03 23.58
C ALA A 327 9.66 31.19 24.80
N TRP A 328 9.77 29.87 24.73
CA TRP A 328 9.40 28.94 25.80
C TRP A 328 10.47 28.78 26.88
N GLU A 329 11.75 29.06 26.60
CA GLU A 329 12.85 28.93 27.56
C GLU A 329 12.57 29.62 28.92
N PRO A 330 12.05 30.87 28.98
CA PRO A 330 11.73 31.52 30.27
C PRO A 330 10.42 31.06 30.92
N LEU A 331 9.58 30.27 30.24
CA LEU A 331 8.26 29.87 30.76
C LEU A 331 8.31 28.69 31.73
N GLY A 332 9.43 27.94 31.77
CA GLY A 332 9.53 26.71 32.57
C GLY A 332 8.83 25.54 31.88
N ASP A 333 8.09 24.73 32.64
CA ASP A 333 7.27 23.62 32.14
C ASP A 333 5.77 23.99 32.17
N GLU A 334 4.93 23.09 31.65
CA GLU A 334 3.48 23.29 31.54
C GLU A 334 2.75 23.55 32.87
N THR A 335 3.40 23.34 34.02
CA THR A 335 2.79 23.59 35.33
C THR A 335 2.77 25.06 35.71
N THR A 336 3.59 25.91 35.08
CA THR A 336 3.64 27.34 35.41
C THR A 336 2.43 28.10 34.85
N PRO A 337 1.89 29.12 35.56
CA PRO A 337 0.77 29.91 35.05
C PRO A 337 1.04 30.58 33.70
N ALA A 338 2.28 30.99 33.46
CA ALA A 338 2.70 31.59 32.19
C ALA A 338 2.69 30.58 31.05
N ALA A 339 3.20 29.36 31.28
CA ALA A 339 3.14 28.27 30.30
C ALA A 339 1.69 27.85 30.03
N GLN A 340 0.85 27.69 31.05
CA GLN A 340 -0.56 27.35 30.87
C GLN A 340 -1.31 28.40 30.04
N THR A 341 -1.03 29.68 30.29
CA THR A 341 -1.59 30.78 29.48
C THR A 341 -1.15 30.66 28.02
N ARG A 342 0.13 30.37 27.79
CA ARG A 342 0.66 30.20 26.42
C ARG A 342 0.05 28.98 25.71
N ILE A 343 -0.07 27.85 26.40
CA ILE A 343 -0.67 26.63 25.86
C ILE A 343 -2.12 26.86 25.46
N ARG A 344 -2.93 27.49 26.33
CA ARG A 344 -4.32 27.88 26.00
C ARG A 344 -4.40 28.79 24.77
N GLY A 345 -3.39 29.64 24.57
CA GLY A 345 -3.22 30.44 23.36
C GLY A 345 -3.10 29.59 22.08
N TYR A 346 -2.40 28.46 22.12
CA TYR A 346 -2.33 27.55 20.97
C TYR A 346 -3.71 26.98 20.61
N PHE A 347 -4.45 26.49 21.60
CA PHE A 347 -5.83 26.01 21.45
C PHE A 347 -6.76 27.08 20.86
N GLN A 348 -6.71 28.30 21.40
CA GLN A 348 -7.46 29.43 20.86
C GLN A 348 -7.07 29.75 19.42
N SER A 349 -5.76 29.71 19.10
CA SER A 349 -5.26 30.05 17.77
C SER A 349 -5.84 29.15 16.68
N ILE A 350 -6.11 27.88 16.96
CA ILE A 350 -6.68 26.94 15.99
C ILE A 350 -8.21 26.83 16.09
N GLY A 351 -8.86 27.73 16.85
CA GLY A 351 -10.31 27.77 16.99
C GLY A 351 -10.89 26.71 17.93
N GLN A 352 -10.10 26.20 18.88
CA GLN A 352 -10.49 25.19 19.86
C GLN A 352 -10.26 25.69 21.31
N PRO A 353 -10.78 26.87 21.71
CA PRO A 353 -10.46 27.46 23.02
C PRO A 353 -10.89 26.56 24.19
N LEU A 354 -10.02 26.44 25.18
CA LEU A 354 -10.33 25.74 26.44
C LEU A 354 -11.07 26.69 27.40
N ARG A 355 -12.05 26.17 28.13
CA ARG A 355 -12.71 26.93 29.21
C ARG A 355 -11.71 27.28 30.31
N ASP A 356 -11.93 28.41 30.97
CA ASP A 356 -11.12 28.82 32.11
C ASP A 356 -11.14 27.74 33.22
N GLY A 357 -9.96 27.44 33.76
CA GLY A 357 -9.79 26.40 34.77
C GLY A 357 -9.92 24.95 34.29
N ALA A 358 -10.29 24.70 33.02
CA ALA A 358 -10.35 23.34 32.48
C ALA A 358 -8.94 22.71 32.40
N ALA A 359 -8.84 21.40 32.64
CA ALA A 359 -7.58 20.68 32.44
C ALA A 359 -7.09 20.83 30.98
N ILE A 360 -5.78 20.98 30.82
CA ILE A 360 -5.13 21.08 29.50
C ILE A 360 -4.94 19.64 28.99
N PRO A 361 -5.59 19.24 27.88
CA PRO A 361 -5.33 17.94 27.28
C PRO A 361 -3.97 17.94 26.56
N PRO A 362 -3.48 16.78 26.08
CA PRO A 362 -2.28 16.72 25.25
C PRO A 362 -2.29 17.79 24.14
N TRP A 363 -1.22 18.58 24.07
CA TRP A 363 -1.21 19.84 23.31
C TRP A 363 -0.20 19.88 22.16
N CYS A 364 0.44 18.75 21.83
CA CYS A 364 1.33 18.64 20.67
C CYS A 364 0.63 19.02 19.34
N GLY A 365 -0.61 18.53 19.13
CA GLY A 365 -1.43 18.91 17.97
C GLY A 365 -1.84 20.38 17.97
N ALA A 366 -2.15 20.96 19.14
CA ALA A 366 -2.45 22.39 19.25
C ALA A 366 -1.26 23.27 18.87
N PHE A 367 -0.06 22.90 19.35
CA PHE A 367 1.20 23.58 19.01
C PHE A 367 1.54 23.45 17.52
N ALA A 368 1.48 22.23 16.97
CA ALA A 368 1.72 22.02 15.54
C ALA A 368 0.72 22.83 14.70
N GLY A 369 -0.54 22.86 15.12
CA GLY A 369 -1.62 23.64 14.52
C GLY A 369 -1.36 25.13 14.54
N PHE A 370 -0.89 25.67 15.68
CA PHE A 370 -0.47 27.06 15.81
C PHE A 370 0.67 27.39 14.82
N CYS A 371 1.70 26.56 14.75
CA CYS A 371 2.86 26.80 13.88
C CYS A 371 2.45 26.80 12.40
N VAL A 372 1.69 25.78 11.98
CA VAL A 372 1.21 25.66 10.59
C VAL A 372 0.23 26.78 10.25
N LYS A 373 -0.72 27.13 11.13
CA LYS A 373 -1.66 28.22 10.88
C LYS A 373 -0.97 29.57 10.76
N THR A 374 0.02 29.83 11.62
CA THR A 374 0.79 31.08 11.61
C THR A 374 1.57 31.24 10.31
N ALA A 375 2.14 30.14 9.81
CA ALA A 375 2.86 30.14 8.53
C ALA A 375 1.93 30.16 7.31
N SER A 376 0.84 29.39 7.34
CA SER A 376 -0.16 29.32 6.28
C SER A 376 -1.51 28.81 6.83
N PRO A 377 -2.51 29.71 6.99
CA PRO A 377 -3.85 29.31 7.42
C PRO A 377 -4.55 28.32 6.48
N VAL A 378 -4.15 28.28 5.20
CA VAL A 378 -4.71 27.34 4.21
C VAL A 378 -4.25 25.92 4.50
N LEU A 379 -2.99 25.71 4.89
CA LEU A 379 -2.46 24.38 5.18
C LEU A 379 -3.10 23.75 6.43
N LEU A 380 -3.47 24.55 7.44
CA LEU A 380 -4.21 23.99 8.58
C LEU A 380 -5.55 23.37 8.13
N LYS A 381 -6.22 23.99 7.15
CA LYS A 381 -7.53 23.53 6.66
C LYS A 381 -7.46 22.23 5.84
N THR A 382 -6.27 21.79 5.43
CA THR A 382 -6.12 20.53 4.68
C THR A 382 -6.07 19.31 5.60
N ILE A 383 -5.86 19.51 6.90
CA ILE A 383 -5.87 18.43 7.89
C ILE A 383 -7.28 17.85 7.99
N ARG A 384 -7.39 16.53 7.78
CA ARG A 384 -8.63 15.77 7.93
C ARG A 384 -8.82 15.35 9.39
N GLY A 385 -10.00 15.62 9.94
CA GLY A 385 -10.32 15.34 11.35
C GLY A 385 -9.96 16.49 12.29
N ASN A 386 -9.74 16.17 13.57
CA ASN A 386 -9.47 17.17 14.61
C ASN A 386 -7.95 17.43 14.70
N PRO A 387 -7.46 18.65 14.41
CA PRO A 387 -6.01 18.95 14.47
C PRO A 387 -5.40 18.86 15.88
N LEU A 388 -6.21 18.73 16.94
CA LEU A 388 -5.72 18.39 18.28
C LEU A 388 -5.22 16.96 18.38
N SER A 389 -5.77 16.04 17.60
CA SER A 389 -5.32 14.66 17.55
C SER A 389 -4.06 14.58 16.69
N ALA A 390 -2.95 14.07 17.26
CA ALA A 390 -1.73 13.83 16.50
C ALA A 390 -1.97 12.89 15.30
N GLY A 391 -2.93 11.95 15.41
CA GLY A 391 -3.34 11.09 14.31
C GLY A 391 -3.88 11.81 13.07
N SER A 392 -4.56 12.94 13.24
CA SER A 392 -5.09 13.72 12.10
C SER A 392 -3.98 14.28 11.22
N TRP A 393 -2.78 14.49 11.78
CA TRP A 393 -1.63 15.06 11.06
C TRP A 393 -1.05 14.13 10.00
N GLN A 394 -1.43 12.85 9.98
CA GLN A 394 -1.08 11.91 8.91
C GLN A 394 -1.66 12.33 7.55
N SER A 395 -2.70 13.18 7.56
CA SER A 395 -3.31 13.76 6.35
C SER A 395 -2.64 15.06 5.87
N PHE A 396 -1.64 15.57 6.60
CA PHE A 396 -0.96 16.81 6.24
C PHE A 396 -0.23 16.66 4.90
N GLY A 397 -0.17 17.76 4.16
CA GLY A 397 0.64 17.85 2.95
C GLY A 397 0.12 17.03 1.78
N ASN A 398 0.85 17.09 0.67
CA ASN A 398 0.55 16.39 -0.57
C ASN A 398 1.54 15.28 -0.91
N GLU A 399 2.53 15.04 -0.03
CA GLU A 399 3.56 14.02 -0.20
C GLU A 399 3.75 13.20 1.08
N SER A 400 4.03 11.91 0.89
CA SER A 400 4.34 10.92 1.93
C SER A 400 5.82 10.57 1.82
N ILE A 401 6.64 10.98 2.79
CA ILE A 401 8.07 10.66 2.79
C ILE A 401 8.26 9.23 3.29
N GLN A 402 8.99 8.42 2.53
CA GLN A 402 9.31 7.05 2.90
C GLN A 402 10.04 7.02 4.25
N LEU A 403 9.60 6.13 5.13
CA LEU A 403 10.18 5.85 6.43
C LEU A 403 11.63 5.40 6.32
N GLY A 404 12.00 4.76 5.20
CA GLY A 404 13.37 4.36 4.87
C GLY A 404 14.29 5.50 4.39
N ASP A 405 13.75 6.66 4.02
CA ASP A 405 14.53 7.80 3.52
C ASP A 405 15.55 8.24 4.59
N PRO A 406 16.87 8.32 4.26
CA PRO A 406 17.88 8.78 5.19
C PRO A 406 17.88 10.30 5.40
N ASN A 407 17.23 11.09 4.55
CA ASN A 407 17.28 12.56 4.58
C ASN A 407 15.89 13.22 4.40
N PRO A 408 14.91 12.98 5.29
CA PRO A 408 13.63 13.69 5.25
C PRO A 408 13.82 15.22 5.29
N PRO A 409 12.93 16.01 4.64
CA PRO A 409 13.00 17.46 4.70
C PRO A 409 12.91 18.00 6.13
N ARG A 410 13.82 18.92 6.51
CA ARG A 410 13.75 19.60 7.80
C ARG A 410 12.42 20.35 7.91
N GLY A 411 11.69 20.09 8.98
CA GLY A 411 10.35 20.59 9.25
C GLY A 411 9.23 19.70 8.75
N ALA A 412 9.49 18.57 8.10
CA ALA A 412 8.45 17.58 7.77
C ALA A 412 7.68 17.17 9.02
N ILE A 413 6.38 16.94 8.87
CA ILE A 413 5.52 16.53 9.98
C ILE A 413 5.74 15.05 10.23
N VAL A 414 6.07 14.69 11.47
CA VAL A 414 6.30 13.31 11.89
C VAL A 414 5.23 12.95 12.90
N VAL A 415 4.50 11.88 12.63
CA VAL A 415 3.53 11.30 13.57
C VAL A 415 4.14 10.04 14.17
N LEU A 416 4.12 9.96 15.50
CA LEU A 416 4.68 8.87 16.27
C LEU A 416 3.62 8.12 17.06
N SER A 417 3.83 6.81 17.20
CA SER A 417 3.20 6.01 18.24
C SER A 417 3.66 6.49 19.63
N PRO A 418 2.81 6.44 20.66
CA PRO A 418 3.10 7.11 21.92
C PRO A 418 4.25 6.48 22.71
N ASP A 419 5.04 7.33 23.36
CA ASP A 419 6.18 6.92 24.20
C ASP A 419 5.79 6.81 25.68
N LYS A 420 6.65 6.15 26.47
CA LYS A 420 6.57 6.13 27.93
C LYS A 420 6.68 7.57 28.43
N ASN A 421 5.63 8.07 29.08
CA ASN A 421 5.48 9.46 29.57
C ASN A 421 5.07 10.51 28.52
N SER A 422 4.52 10.09 27.38
CA SER A 422 3.76 10.97 26.47
C SER A 422 2.26 10.72 26.64
N SER A 423 1.42 11.54 25.99
CA SER A 423 0.01 11.19 25.73
C SER A 423 -0.11 9.72 25.32
N SER A 424 -1.04 8.96 25.90
CA SER A 424 -1.21 7.54 25.56
C SER A 424 -1.85 7.32 24.18
N ALA A 425 -2.23 8.39 23.47
CA ALA A 425 -2.82 8.33 22.14
C ALA A 425 -1.77 8.30 21.00
N SER A 426 -1.03 9.39 20.81
CA SER A 426 -0.02 9.57 19.76
C SER A 426 0.72 10.90 19.94
N HIS A 427 1.78 11.12 19.17
CA HIS A 427 2.55 12.38 19.18
C HIS A 427 2.77 12.94 17.78
N VAL A 428 2.89 14.26 17.67
CA VAL A 428 3.24 14.96 16.43
C VAL A 428 4.32 15.99 16.69
N GLY A 429 5.31 16.06 15.80
CA GLY A 429 6.38 17.05 15.83
C GLY A 429 6.95 17.32 14.44
N PHE A 430 7.89 18.26 14.37
CA PHE A 430 8.56 18.63 13.13
C PHE A 430 9.97 18.02 13.09
N PHE A 431 10.28 17.32 12.00
CA PHE A 431 11.58 16.69 11.78
C PHE A 431 12.73 17.71 11.87
N SER A 432 13.70 17.46 12.74
CA SER A 432 14.95 18.23 12.82
C SER A 432 16.06 17.50 12.05
N ARG A 433 16.36 16.27 12.46
CA ARG A 433 17.40 15.40 11.90
C ARG A 433 17.27 13.97 12.43
N TYR A 434 17.93 13.03 11.78
CA TYR A 434 18.24 11.72 12.37
C TYR A 434 19.53 11.74 13.18
N LEU A 435 19.64 10.77 14.11
CA LEU A 435 20.73 10.60 15.06
C LEU A 435 21.05 9.11 15.26
N GLY A 436 22.23 8.84 15.81
CA GLY A 436 22.70 7.49 16.12
C GLY A 436 23.29 6.76 14.91
N SER A 437 23.79 5.54 15.12
CA SER A 437 24.19 4.65 14.02
C SER A 437 22.96 4.29 13.17
N ASP A 438 23.12 4.32 11.85
CA ASP A 438 22.09 3.95 10.87
C ASP A 438 20.76 4.70 11.05
N ASN A 439 20.81 5.93 11.56
CA ASN A 439 19.64 6.78 11.80
C ASN A 439 18.62 6.13 12.76
N ALA A 440 19.06 5.40 13.78
CA ALA A 440 18.17 4.70 14.73
C ALA A 440 17.25 5.64 15.53
N GLN A 441 17.59 6.92 15.67
CA GLN A 441 16.81 7.92 16.39
C GLN A 441 16.41 9.09 15.49
N VAL A 442 15.26 9.69 15.79
CA VAL A 442 14.75 10.91 15.17
C VAL A 442 14.66 12.04 16.21
N GLU A 443 15.19 13.21 15.88
CA GLU A 443 15.05 14.42 16.69
C GLU A 443 13.89 15.26 16.14
N LEU A 444 12.90 15.56 16.97
CA LEU A 444 11.72 16.35 16.60
C LEU A 444 11.64 17.63 17.42
N LEU A 445 11.32 18.73 16.74
CA LEU A 445 10.87 19.97 17.37
C LEU A 445 9.35 19.91 17.55
N GLY A 446 8.89 19.90 18.80
CA GLY A 446 7.47 19.74 19.10
C GLY A 446 7.08 20.36 20.44
N GLY A 447 5.77 20.52 20.63
CA GLY A 447 5.17 20.90 21.90
C GLY A 447 4.76 19.67 22.70
N ASN A 448 4.55 19.84 24.01
CA ASN A 448 4.24 18.77 24.95
C ASN A 448 5.32 17.69 25.06
N GLN A 449 6.58 18.06 24.81
CA GLN A 449 7.73 17.16 24.93
C GLN A 449 8.45 17.47 26.24
N SER A 450 8.31 16.59 27.24
CA SER A 450 8.71 16.90 28.62
C SER A 450 8.09 18.22 29.08
N ASP A 451 6.78 18.38 28.81
CA ASP A 451 5.95 19.51 29.22
C ASP A 451 6.38 20.86 28.64
N ARG A 452 7.10 20.84 27.50
CA ARG A 452 7.74 22.01 26.88
C ARG A 452 7.63 22.02 25.36
N VAL A 453 7.94 23.17 24.76
CA VAL A 453 8.34 23.26 23.34
C VAL A 453 9.85 23.08 23.26
N THR A 454 10.32 21.96 22.70
CA THR A 454 11.76 21.63 22.69
C THR A 454 12.12 20.66 21.57
N LEU A 455 13.42 20.39 21.42
CA LEU A 455 13.95 19.31 20.59
C LEU A 455 14.08 18.04 21.44
N THR A 456 13.46 16.94 21.02
CA THR A 456 13.48 15.67 21.74
C THR A 456 13.78 14.52 20.78
N LYS A 457 14.50 13.52 21.29
CA LYS A 457 14.87 12.32 20.55
C LYS A 457 13.84 11.23 20.79
N PHE A 458 13.45 10.55 19.72
CA PHE A 458 12.57 9.39 19.74
C PHE A 458 13.19 8.26 18.93
N ASP A 459 12.79 7.03 19.22
CA ASP A 459 13.18 5.89 18.38
C ASP A 459 12.54 6.03 17.00
N ARG A 460 13.32 5.89 15.93
CA ARG A 460 12.81 5.96 14.55
C ARG A 460 11.73 4.91 14.28
N SER A 461 11.76 3.79 15.00
CA SER A 461 10.78 2.71 14.90
C SER A 461 9.37 3.08 15.38
N LYS A 462 9.21 4.21 16.08
CA LYS A 462 7.91 4.75 16.49
C LYS A 462 7.23 5.57 15.40
N ILE A 463 7.95 5.91 14.31
CA ILE A 463 7.39 6.70 13.22
C ILE A 463 6.31 5.89 12.50
N ILE A 464 5.12 6.49 12.39
CA ILE A 464 3.99 5.95 11.63
C ILE A 464 3.99 6.53 10.21
N VAL A 465 4.25 7.83 10.09
CA VAL A 465 4.34 8.52 8.79
C VAL A 465 5.14 9.81 8.92
N ILE A 466 5.77 10.19 7.81
CA ILE A 466 6.41 11.48 7.62
C ILE A 466 5.69 12.19 6.47
N ARG A 467 5.18 13.39 6.70
CA ARG A 467 4.36 14.15 5.76
C ARG A 467 5.03 15.44 5.33
N TRP A 468 4.94 15.75 4.04
CA TRP A 468 5.51 16.95 3.44
C TRP A 468 4.50 17.71 2.60
N GLN A 469 4.60 19.05 2.63
CA GLN A 469 3.89 19.93 1.71
C GLN A 469 4.88 20.41 0.65
N SER A 470 4.89 19.74 -0.49
CA SER A 470 5.69 20.11 -1.64
C SER A 470 4.99 21.23 -2.43
N ALA A 471 5.70 22.33 -2.66
CA ALA A 471 5.21 23.43 -3.49
C ALA A 471 5.25 23.02 -4.97
N GLN A 472 6.30 22.30 -5.36
CA GLN A 472 6.52 21.71 -6.66
C GLN A 472 5.41 20.74 -7.03
N LYS A 473 5.09 19.77 -6.16
CA LYS A 473 3.97 18.84 -6.39
C LYS A 473 2.64 19.56 -6.50
N ALA A 474 2.43 20.62 -5.71
CA ALA A 474 1.21 21.42 -5.82
C ALA A 474 1.12 22.13 -7.17
N ALA A 475 2.22 22.71 -7.66
CA ALA A 475 2.29 23.33 -8.98
C ALA A 475 2.07 22.30 -10.10
N ASP A 476 2.68 21.11 -9.99
CA ASP A 476 2.51 20.03 -10.96
C ASP A 476 1.08 19.50 -10.99
N ASN A 477 0.45 19.32 -9.82
CA ASN A 477 -0.95 18.94 -9.73
C ASN A 477 -1.86 20.00 -10.35
N ASN A 478 -1.66 21.28 -10.03
CA ASN A 478 -2.44 22.38 -10.60
C ASN A 478 -2.27 22.46 -12.13
N ALA A 479 -1.04 22.29 -12.63
CA ALA A 479 -0.78 22.25 -14.07
C ALA A 479 -1.50 21.06 -14.71
N SER A 480 -1.46 19.88 -14.08
CA SER A 480 -2.16 18.70 -14.59
C SER A 480 -3.69 18.84 -14.57
N ASP A 481 -4.26 19.49 -13.54
CA ASP A 481 -5.70 19.70 -13.42
C ASP A 481 -6.19 20.76 -14.39
N ALA A 482 -5.42 21.84 -14.58
CA ALA A 482 -5.67 22.82 -15.64
C ALA A 482 -5.64 22.15 -17.02
N ALA A 483 -4.68 21.24 -17.23
CA ALA A 483 -4.57 20.53 -18.49
C ALA A 483 -5.67 19.48 -18.69
N MET A 484 -6.18 18.85 -17.63
CA MET A 484 -7.40 18.02 -17.69
C MET A 484 -8.62 18.83 -18.14
N GLY A 485 -8.75 20.09 -17.69
CA GLY A 485 -9.79 21.00 -18.20
C GLY A 485 -9.57 21.43 -19.65
N ALA A 486 -8.32 21.49 -20.12
CA ALA A 486 -7.95 21.78 -21.50
C ALA A 486 -7.98 20.55 -22.43
N ALA A 487 -8.01 19.33 -21.87
CA ALA A 487 -8.12 18.09 -22.62
C ALA A 487 -9.43 18.02 -23.42
N ASP A 488 -10.53 18.56 -22.86
CA ASP A 488 -11.81 18.69 -23.56
C ASP A 488 -11.72 19.64 -24.78
N ALA A 489 -10.68 20.48 -24.85
CA ALA A 489 -10.36 21.33 -26.01
C ALA A 489 -9.41 20.68 -27.03
N GLY A 490 -9.02 19.41 -26.83
CA GLY A 490 -8.21 18.63 -27.77
C GLY A 490 -6.71 18.87 -27.71
N GLN A 491 -6.20 19.54 -26.67
CA GLN A 491 -4.78 19.88 -26.52
C GLN A 491 -3.84 18.66 -26.68
N PHE A 492 -4.24 17.51 -26.14
CA PHE A 492 -3.41 16.31 -26.14
C PHE A 492 -3.62 15.39 -27.33
N ASN A 493 -4.53 15.72 -28.26
CA ASN A 493 -4.91 14.81 -29.35
C ASN A 493 -3.71 14.35 -30.17
N THR A 494 -2.75 15.23 -30.44
CA THR A 494 -1.54 14.85 -31.21
C THR A 494 -0.71 13.78 -30.50
N LEU A 495 -0.51 13.89 -29.17
CA LEU A 495 0.22 12.88 -28.39
C LEU A 495 -0.61 11.61 -28.21
N LEU A 496 -1.91 11.75 -27.96
CA LEU A 496 -2.84 10.65 -27.78
C LEU A 496 -3.00 9.81 -29.06
N ASP A 497 -3.13 10.45 -30.22
CA ASP A 497 -3.18 9.78 -31.53
C ASP A 497 -1.84 9.14 -31.85
N PHE A 498 -0.72 9.79 -31.50
CA PHE A 498 0.60 9.17 -31.66
C PHE A 498 0.72 7.87 -30.86
N ILE A 499 0.32 7.86 -29.58
CA ILE A 499 0.34 6.66 -28.74
C ILE A 499 -0.63 5.61 -29.29
N GLY A 500 -1.87 6.01 -29.56
CA GLY A 500 -2.94 5.11 -30.04
C GLY A 500 -2.59 4.44 -31.37
N GLN A 501 -1.96 5.17 -32.29
CA GLN A 501 -1.50 4.65 -33.58
C GLN A 501 -0.55 3.48 -33.41
N PHE A 502 0.43 3.58 -32.50
CA PHE A 502 1.44 2.54 -32.30
C PHE A 502 0.96 1.41 -31.37
N GLU A 503 0.12 1.69 -30.39
CA GLU A 503 -0.40 0.67 -29.46
C GLU A 503 -1.51 -0.19 -30.10
N SER A 504 -2.38 0.40 -30.92
CA SER A 504 -3.56 -0.31 -31.44
C SER A 504 -3.98 0.04 -32.87
N GLY A 505 -3.31 1.00 -33.51
CA GLY A 505 -3.78 1.57 -34.79
C GLY A 505 -5.02 2.45 -34.61
N ASP A 506 -5.05 3.22 -33.51
CA ASP A 506 -6.15 4.13 -33.13
C ASP A 506 -7.50 3.46 -32.90
N ASN A 507 -7.49 2.17 -32.55
CA ASN A 507 -8.69 1.38 -32.43
C ASN A 507 -9.17 1.27 -30.97
N TYR A 508 -10.25 2.01 -30.66
CA TYR A 508 -10.92 1.97 -29.35
C TYR A 508 -11.55 0.62 -28.98
N ASN A 509 -11.77 -0.27 -29.95
CA ASN A 509 -12.25 -1.64 -29.71
C ASN A 509 -11.12 -2.68 -29.72
N ALA A 510 -9.86 -2.27 -29.88
CA ALA A 510 -8.75 -3.21 -29.84
C ALA A 510 -8.65 -3.91 -28.49
N TYR A 511 -8.21 -5.15 -28.52
CA TYR A 511 -7.73 -5.85 -27.33
C TYR A 511 -6.54 -6.71 -27.71
N PHE A 512 -5.86 -7.25 -26.71
CA PHE A 512 -4.63 -8.01 -26.92
C PHE A 512 -4.78 -9.09 -28.02
N ALA A 513 -3.80 -9.12 -28.92
CA ALA A 513 -3.73 -9.94 -30.14
C ALA A 513 -4.83 -9.67 -31.21
N HIS A 514 -5.72 -8.70 -30.99
CA HIS A 514 -6.86 -8.39 -31.86
C HIS A 514 -6.97 -6.88 -32.09
N SER A 515 -5.89 -6.26 -32.57
CA SER A 515 -5.84 -4.83 -32.86
C SER A 515 -6.84 -4.37 -33.93
N ARG A 516 -7.41 -5.29 -34.72
CA ARG A 516 -8.43 -5.02 -35.73
C ARG A 516 -9.87 -5.32 -35.29
N ASN A 517 -10.10 -5.61 -34.01
CA ASN A 517 -11.47 -5.84 -33.53
C ASN A 517 -12.33 -4.61 -33.78
N THR A 518 -13.46 -4.78 -34.47
CA THR A 518 -14.36 -3.67 -34.80
C THR A 518 -15.53 -3.59 -33.83
N ASN A 519 -16.07 -4.73 -33.38
CA ASN A 519 -17.29 -4.74 -32.56
C ASN A 519 -17.57 -6.08 -31.83
N ASN A 520 -16.64 -7.03 -31.80
CA ASN A 520 -16.88 -8.34 -31.15
C ASN A 520 -15.68 -8.76 -30.28
N PRO A 521 -15.69 -8.43 -28.98
CA PRO A 521 -16.73 -7.66 -28.27
C PRO A 521 -16.73 -6.17 -28.60
N ALA A 522 -17.87 -5.51 -28.35
CA ALA A 522 -18.07 -4.08 -28.49
C ALA A 522 -17.55 -3.33 -27.25
N LEU A 523 -16.23 -3.29 -27.06
CA LEU A 523 -15.60 -2.72 -25.85
C LEU A 523 -16.07 -1.30 -25.56
N VAL A 524 -16.24 -0.46 -26.58
CA VAL A 524 -16.67 0.94 -26.41
C VAL A 524 -18.08 1.12 -25.83
N SER A 525 -18.87 0.05 -25.77
CA SER A 525 -20.23 0.05 -25.19
C SER A 525 -20.30 -0.62 -23.81
N MET A 526 -19.20 -1.22 -23.34
CA MET A 526 -19.11 -1.89 -22.05
C MET A 526 -18.90 -0.89 -20.93
N THR A 527 -19.41 -1.18 -19.72
CA THR A 527 -18.99 -0.43 -18.54
C THR A 527 -17.52 -0.73 -18.21
N LEU A 528 -16.86 0.12 -17.44
CA LEU A 528 -15.49 -0.18 -17.01
C LEU A 528 -15.41 -1.43 -16.15
N ARG A 529 -16.46 -1.72 -15.37
CA ARG A 529 -16.61 -2.99 -14.66
C ARG A 529 -16.64 -4.17 -15.64
N ASP A 530 -17.41 -4.07 -16.71
CA ASP A 530 -17.47 -5.11 -17.74
C ASP A 530 -16.13 -5.26 -18.47
N ILE A 531 -15.39 -4.16 -18.67
CA ILE A 531 -14.04 -4.22 -19.22
C ILE A 531 -13.08 -4.91 -18.26
N LEU A 532 -13.10 -4.60 -16.96
CA LEU A 532 -12.29 -5.33 -15.98
C LEU A 532 -12.61 -6.83 -16.03
N ILE A 533 -13.90 -7.19 -16.11
CA ILE A 533 -14.35 -8.58 -16.28
C ILE A 533 -13.82 -9.17 -17.61
N PHE A 534 -13.84 -8.41 -18.71
CA PHE A 534 -13.34 -8.86 -20.00
C PHE A 534 -11.81 -9.00 -20.05
N GLN A 535 -11.08 -8.11 -19.40
CA GLN A 535 -9.64 -8.20 -19.19
C GLN A 535 -9.30 -9.43 -18.35
N ASP A 536 -10.15 -9.70 -17.36
CA ASP A 536 -10.23 -10.94 -16.60
C ASP A 536 -10.74 -12.12 -17.42
N GLN A 537 -11.11 -11.94 -18.68
CA GLN A 537 -11.39 -13.00 -19.67
C GLN A 537 -10.31 -13.12 -20.78
N LEU A 538 -9.33 -12.19 -20.85
CA LEU A 538 -8.16 -12.28 -21.75
C LEU A 538 -7.00 -13.13 -21.19
N VAL A 539 -6.41 -12.76 -20.04
CA VAL A 539 -5.29 -13.45 -19.33
C VAL A 539 -5.26 -15.04 -19.31
N ALA A 540 -6.17 -15.84 -18.74
CA ALA A 540 -6.31 -17.34 -18.86
C ALA A 540 -6.84 -17.85 -20.16
N GLN A 541 -7.24 -17.04 -21.13
CA GLN A 541 -7.21 -17.60 -22.48
C GLN A 541 -5.73 -17.78 -22.95
N ASN A 542 -4.80 -18.01 -22.01
CA ASN A 542 -3.34 -18.00 -22.07
C ASN A 542 -2.76 -16.75 -22.73
N ARG A 543 -3.45 -15.61 -22.62
CA ARG A 543 -3.02 -14.37 -23.25
C ARG A 543 -2.10 -13.62 -22.30
N ILE A 544 -0.92 -13.31 -22.81
CA ILE A 544 0.19 -12.71 -22.06
C ILE A 544 -0.16 -11.31 -21.51
N SER A 545 -1.21 -10.66 -22.01
CA SER A 545 -1.65 -9.33 -21.58
C SER A 545 -3.17 -9.19 -21.59
N SER A 546 -3.65 -8.33 -20.69
CA SER A 546 -5.04 -7.88 -20.57
C SER A 546 -5.30 -6.56 -21.28
N ALA A 547 -4.39 -6.11 -22.15
CA ALA A 547 -4.49 -4.82 -22.81
C ALA A 547 -5.79 -4.66 -23.61
N CYS A 548 -6.50 -3.55 -23.36
CA CYS A 548 -7.74 -3.17 -24.04
C CYS A 548 -7.72 -1.71 -24.48
N GLY A 549 -8.49 -1.43 -25.54
CA GLY A 549 -8.74 -0.09 -26.05
C GLY A 549 -7.61 0.49 -26.88
N LYS A 550 -7.79 1.75 -27.29
CA LYS A 550 -6.86 2.54 -28.11
C LYS A 550 -5.45 2.56 -27.51
N TYR A 551 -5.39 2.61 -26.17
CA TYR A 551 -4.17 2.79 -25.39
C TYR A 551 -3.65 1.51 -24.75
N GLN A 552 -4.23 0.34 -25.09
CA GLN A 552 -3.79 -0.97 -24.58
C GLN A 552 -3.67 -1.02 -23.04
N ILE A 553 -4.60 -0.35 -22.34
CA ILE A 553 -4.60 -0.27 -20.87
C ILE A 553 -4.79 -1.67 -20.32
N VAL A 554 -3.91 -2.11 -19.43
CA VAL A 554 -3.99 -3.43 -18.78
C VAL A 554 -4.86 -3.38 -17.53
N ARG A 555 -5.34 -4.54 -17.09
CA ARG A 555 -6.32 -4.69 -16.00
C ARG A 555 -5.94 -3.97 -14.72
N ASN A 556 -4.72 -4.21 -14.22
CA ASN A 556 -4.27 -3.64 -12.95
C ASN A 556 -4.22 -2.11 -13.03
N THR A 557 -3.75 -1.58 -14.17
CA THR A 557 -3.75 -0.14 -14.46
C THR A 557 -5.16 0.43 -14.47
N LEU A 558 -6.11 -0.20 -15.18
CA LEU A 558 -7.50 0.26 -15.21
C LEU A 558 -8.15 0.23 -13.82
N LYS A 559 -7.93 -0.84 -13.06
CA LYS A 559 -8.42 -0.98 -11.68
C LYS A 559 -7.88 0.13 -10.78
N GLY A 560 -6.58 0.44 -10.89
CA GLY A 560 -5.95 1.55 -10.17
C GLY A 560 -6.62 2.89 -10.49
N LEU A 561 -6.85 3.19 -11.77
CA LEU A 561 -7.50 4.43 -12.20
C LEU A 561 -8.94 4.59 -11.66
N ILE A 562 -9.72 3.51 -11.65
CA ILE A 562 -11.08 3.52 -11.06
C ILE A 562 -11.01 3.76 -9.56
N THR A 563 -10.14 3.01 -8.90
CA THR A 563 -9.93 3.06 -7.45
C THR A 563 -9.48 4.45 -6.99
N ASN A 564 -8.67 5.12 -7.81
CA ASN A 564 -8.16 6.46 -7.54
C ASN A 564 -9.16 7.56 -7.91
N GLY A 565 -10.37 7.20 -8.36
CA GLY A 565 -11.44 8.14 -8.68
C GLY A 565 -11.24 8.92 -9.98
N ALA A 566 -10.33 8.48 -10.86
CA ALA A 566 -10.18 9.10 -12.17
C ALA A 566 -11.45 8.95 -13.03
N ILE A 567 -12.16 7.83 -12.81
CA ILE A 567 -13.39 7.41 -13.47
C ILE A 567 -14.13 6.40 -12.58
N GLY A 568 -15.44 6.24 -12.74
CA GLY A 568 -16.26 5.30 -11.99
C GLY A 568 -16.35 3.92 -12.65
N PRO A 569 -16.61 2.84 -11.87
CA PRO A 569 -16.76 1.49 -12.41
C PRO A 569 -18.00 1.32 -13.30
N ALA A 570 -19.02 2.17 -13.13
CA ALA A 570 -20.24 2.14 -13.93
C ALA A 570 -20.15 3.00 -15.21
N ASP A 571 -19.06 3.77 -15.38
CA ASP A 571 -18.88 4.58 -16.59
C ASP A 571 -18.61 3.70 -17.80
N ILE A 572 -19.03 4.15 -18.97
CA ILE A 572 -18.83 3.40 -20.23
C ILE A 572 -17.39 3.56 -20.71
N PHE A 573 -16.76 2.50 -21.20
CA PHE A 573 -15.42 2.51 -21.83
C PHE A 573 -15.41 3.12 -23.24
N SER A 574 -16.18 4.20 -23.40
CA SER A 574 -16.31 5.00 -24.61
C SER A 574 -14.95 5.58 -25.04
N SER A 575 -14.87 6.03 -26.30
CA SER A 575 -13.66 6.68 -26.81
C SER A 575 -13.19 7.85 -25.93
N GLY A 576 -14.11 8.75 -25.56
CA GLY A 576 -13.78 9.89 -24.69
C GLY A 576 -13.29 9.46 -23.30
N ASN A 577 -13.86 8.40 -22.74
CA ASN A 577 -13.40 7.88 -21.44
C ASN A 577 -12.06 7.14 -21.55
N GLN A 578 -11.76 6.48 -22.67
CA GLN A 578 -10.43 5.92 -22.93
C GLN A 578 -9.36 7.01 -23.06
N ASP A 579 -9.66 8.11 -23.75
CA ASP A 579 -8.75 9.26 -23.85
C ASP A 579 -8.51 9.88 -22.46
N ARG A 580 -9.57 10.04 -21.67
CA ARG A 580 -9.48 10.52 -20.28
C ARG A 580 -8.63 9.60 -19.41
N LEU A 581 -8.77 8.29 -19.54
CA LEU A 581 -7.95 7.30 -18.85
C LEU A 581 -6.46 7.42 -19.26
N ALA A 582 -6.17 7.60 -20.56
CA ALA A 582 -4.81 7.81 -21.03
C ALA A 582 -4.19 9.08 -20.47
N ILE A 583 -4.96 10.18 -20.39
CA ILE A 583 -4.48 11.43 -19.77
C ILE A 583 -4.24 11.24 -18.27
N ALA A 584 -5.08 10.49 -17.58
CA ALA A 584 -4.85 10.15 -16.17
C ALA A 584 -3.55 9.35 -15.99
N LEU A 585 -3.20 8.45 -16.92
CA LEU A 585 -1.91 7.77 -16.93
C LEU A 585 -0.74 8.72 -17.22
N MET A 586 -0.89 9.63 -18.19
CA MET A 586 0.13 10.66 -18.43
C MET A 586 0.35 11.52 -17.19
N LYS A 587 -0.71 11.86 -16.44
CA LYS A 587 -0.64 12.57 -15.16
C LYS A 587 0.18 11.79 -14.13
N GLN A 588 -0.08 10.49 -13.99
CA GLN A 588 0.74 9.60 -13.14
C GLN A 588 2.20 9.53 -13.60
N ARG A 589 2.47 9.62 -14.91
CA ARG A 589 3.82 9.67 -15.49
C ARG A 589 4.49 11.05 -15.48
N GLY A 590 3.86 12.05 -14.86
CA GLY A 590 4.46 13.37 -14.63
C GLY A 590 4.09 14.44 -15.66
N LEU A 591 2.95 14.32 -16.34
CA LEU A 591 2.46 15.34 -17.29
C LEU A 591 2.44 16.74 -16.67
N GLY A 592 1.95 16.88 -15.44
CA GLY A 592 1.95 18.17 -14.73
C GLY A 592 3.35 18.79 -14.60
N ALA A 593 4.33 17.97 -14.24
CA ALA A 593 5.73 18.39 -14.13
C ALA A 593 6.35 18.75 -15.48
N PHE A 594 5.97 18.07 -16.55
CA PHE A 594 6.40 18.41 -17.90
C PHE A 594 5.79 19.75 -18.39
N LEU A 595 4.50 19.96 -18.15
CA LEU A 595 3.80 21.19 -18.51
C LEU A 595 4.28 22.39 -17.70
N SER A 596 4.64 22.19 -16.43
CA SER A 596 5.19 23.24 -15.57
C SER A 596 6.68 23.53 -15.81
N GLY A 597 7.34 22.76 -16.69
CA GLY A 597 8.76 22.89 -17.02
C GLY A 597 9.73 22.25 -16.01
N ASN A 598 9.20 21.53 -15.02
CA ASN A 598 9.97 20.87 -13.96
C ASN A 598 10.38 19.42 -14.28
N MET A 599 10.04 18.95 -15.48
CA MET A 599 10.49 17.70 -16.06
C MET A 599 10.91 17.95 -17.51
N SER A 600 12.07 17.43 -17.91
CA SER A 600 12.54 17.55 -19.29
C SER A 600 11.71 16.69 -20.24
N GLU A 601 11.72 17.05 -21.53
CA GLU A 601 11.11 16.25 -22.60
C GLU A 601 11.60 14.80 -22.58
N ASP A 602 12.90 14.57 -22.43
CA ASP A 602 13.48 13.22 -22.38
C ASP A 602 13.03 12.44 -21.14
N GLN A 603 12.92 13.09 -19.98
CA GLN A 603 12.46 12.40 -18.79
C GLN A 603 10.98 12.05 -18.89
N PHE A 604 10.16 12.97 -19.41
CA PHE A 604 8.73 12.69 -19.58
C PHE A 604 8.50 11.61 -20.64
N ALA A 605 9.17 11.70 -21.80
CA ALA A 605 9.13 10.66 -22.83
C ALA A 605 9.58 9.29 -22.28
N LEU A 606 10.64 9.25 -21.47
CA LEU A 606 11.05 8.02 -20.79
C LEU A 606 9.97 7.49 -19.86
N ASN A 607 9.31 8.34 -19.07
CA ASN A 607 8.23 7.92 -18.18
C ASN A 607 7.03 7.37 -18.96
N LEU A 608 6.66 7.98 -20.08
CA LEU A 608 5.61 7.47 -20.96
C LEU A 608 6.00 6.13 -21.62
N ALA A 609 7.28 5.91 -21.93
CA ALA A 609 7.78 4.62 -22.42
C ALA A 609 7.74 3.49 -21.37
N LYS A 610 7.60 3.83 -20.08
CA LYS A 610 7.28 2.87 -19.01
C LYS A 610 5.78 2.56 -18.90
N GLU A 611 4.93 3.24 -19.66
CA GLU A 611 3.48 2.96 -19.70
C GLU A 611 3.11 2.25 -21.01
N TRP A 612 3.61 2.76 -22.13
CA TRP A 612 3.30 2.24 -23.47
C TRP A 612 4.52 1.59 -24.09
N ALA A 613 4.49 0.27 -24.19
CA ALA A 613 5.62 -0.54 -24.59
C ALA A 613 6.08 -0.31 -26.04
N SER A 614 5.19 0.22 -26.89
CA SER A 614 5.49 0.60 -28.28
C SER A 614 6.33 1.88 -28.39
N MET A 615 6.46 2.65 -27.30
CA MET A 615 7.25 3.88 -27.27
C MET A 615 8.75 3.57 -27.03
N PRO A 616 9.66 4.25 -27.76
CA PRO A 616 11.09 4.10 -27.55
C PRO A 616 11.58 4.87 -26.31
N VAL A 617 12.55 4.32 -25.58
CA VAL A 617 13.29 5.10 -24.59
C VAL A 617 14.10 6.19 -25.31
N PRO A 618 14.08 7.45 -24.84
CA PRO A 618 14.74 8.56 -25.54
C PRO A 618 16.25 8.62 -25.27
N ILE A 619 16.69 8.03 -24.15
CA ILE A 619 18.08 7.98 -23.69
C ILE A 619 18.41 6.57 -23.21
N ALA A 620 19.70 6.19 -23.21
CA ALA A 620 20.12 4.92 -22.65
C ALA A 620 19.79 4.85 -21.15
N THR A 621 19.18 3.75 -20.72
CA THR A 621 18.67 3.61 -19.35
C THR A 621 18.63 2.15 -18.91
N LYS A 622 18.36 1.91 -17.62
CA LYS A 622 17.99 0.58 -17.13
C LYS A 622 16.54 0.32 -17.54
N GLY A 623 16.33 -0.56 -18.51
CA GLY A 623 15.02 -1.09 -18.86
C GLY A 623 14.61 -2.21 -17.90
N GLN A 624 13.38 -2.71 -18.07
CA GLN A 624 12.76 -3.69 -17.18
C GLN A 624 13.61 -4.95 -17.00
N PHE A 625 14.13 -5.51 -18.09
CA PHE A 625 14.88 -6.78 -18.07
C PHE A 625 16.39 -6.56 -18.18
N ARG A 626 16.82 -5.54 -18.90
CA ARG A 626 18.22 -5.24 -19.18
C ARG A 626 18.45 -3.75 -19.36
N ASN A 627 19.72 -3.36 -19.46
CA ASN A 627 20.04 -2.03 -19.97
C ASN A 627 19.61 -1.93 -21.44
N VAL A 628 18.97 -0.81 -21.78
CA VAL A 628 18.42 -0.52 -23.11
C VAL A 628 19.03 0.77 -23.65
N LYS A 629 19.25 0.80 -24.96
CA LYS A 629 19.75 1.97 -25.69
C LYS A 629 18.58 2.84 -26.14
N ALA A 630 18.87 4.11 -26.43
CA ALA A 630 17.90 5.00 -27.07
C ALA A 630 17.31 4.35 -28.33
N GLY A 631 15.99 4.42 -28.50
CA GLY A 631 15.25 3.80 -29.60
C GLY A 631 14.73 2.38 -29.31
N GLU A 632 15.18 1.73 -28.23
CA GLU A 632 14.64 0.43 -27.81
C GLU A 632 13.40 0.61 -26.91
N SER A 633 12.55 -0.42 -26.78
CA SER A 633 11.47 -0.42 -25.78
C SER A 633 12.06 -0.52 -24.37
N TYR A 634 11.41 0.10 -23.39
CA TYR A 634 11.72 -0.09 -21.97
C TYR A 634 11.66 -1.58 -21.56
N TYR A 635 10.81 -2.36 -22.24
CA TYR A 635 10.58 -3.78 -21.99
C TYR A 635 11.37 -4.71 -22.92
N ALA A 636 12.38 -4.19 -23.64
CA ALA A 636 13.14 -5.03 -24.57
C ALA A 636 13.72 -6.27 -23.88
N SER A 637 13.61 -7.41 -24.55
CA SER A 637 14.00 -8.77 -24.11
C SER A 637 12.93 -9.62 -23.39
N ASP A 638 11.67 -9.19 -23.33
CA ASP A 638 10.56 -10.08 -22.94
C ASP A 638 10.02 -10.99 -24.06
N GLY A 639 10.49 -10.77 -25.30
CA GLY A 639 10.04 -11.52 -26.48
C GLY A 639 8.70 -11.05 -27.08
N VAL A 640 8.03 -10.07 -26.48
CA VAL A 640 6.71 -9.57 -26.90
C VAL A 640 6.76 -8.09 -27.27
N ASN A 641 7.38 -7.27 -26.44
CA ASN A 641 7.36 -5.82 -26.56
C ASN A 641 8.52 -5.28 -27.39
N LYS A 642 8.22 -4.32 -28.26
CA LYS A 642 9.19 -3.64 -29.13
C LYS A 642 8.76 -2.20 -29.36
N ALA A 643 9.74 -1.30 -29.45
CA ALA A 643 9.47 0.07 -29.89
C ALA A 643 9.07 0.04 -31.37
N LEU A 644 7.99 0.74 -31.71
CA LEU A 644 7.41 0.75 -33.06
C LEU A 644 7.64 2.08 -33.78
N THR A 645 8.36 3.01 -33.14
CA THR A 645 8.65 4.35 -33.66
C THR A 645 10.05 4.82 -33.28
N THR A 646 10.48 5.95 -33.83
CA THR A 646 11.79 6.58 -33.58
C THR A 646 11.73 7.57 -32.42
N VAL A 647 12.85 7.77 -31.71
CA VAL A 647 12.96 8.74 -30.62
C VAL A 647 12.57 10.15 -31.08
N GLU A 648 12.97 10.56 -32.28
CA GLU A 648 12.72 11.90 -32.82
C GLU A 648 11.22 12.18 -32.99
N LYS A 649 10.50 11.22 -33.55
CA LYS A 649 9.03 11.30 -33.72
C LYS A 649 8.33 11.31 -32.37
N PHE A 650 8.76 10.47 -31.42
CA PHE A 650 8.16 10.42 -30.10
C PHE A 650 8.37 11.72 -29.32
N ARG A 651 9.60 12.27 -29.33
CA ARG A 651 9.91 13.60 -28.78
C ARG A 651 9.03 14.70 -29.38
N ALA A 652 8.83 14.68 -30.70
CA ALA A 652 7.95 15.65 -31.36
C ALA A 652 6.50 15.54 -30.90
N ALA A 653 5.98 14.32 -30.73
CA ALA A 653 4.66 14.08 -30.16
C ALA A 653 4.58 14.56 -28.70
N VAL A 654 5.58 14.27 -27.87
CA VAL A 654 5.64 14.75 -26.48
C VAL A 654 5.62 16.27 -26.40
N ARG A 655 6.41 16.98 -27.23
CA ARG A 655 6.38 18.46 -27.30
C ARG A 655 5.02 19.04 -27.68
N SER A 656 4.20 18.30 -28.42
CA SER A 656 2.88 18.79 -28.81
C SER A 656 1.99 19.05 -27.60
N ALA A 657 2.21 18.36 -26.47
CA ALA A 657 1.43 18.54 -25.25
C ALA A 657 1.66 19.89 -24.54
N GLN A 658 2.76 20.61 -24.85
CA GLN A 658 3.03 21.95 -24.29
C GLN A 658 2.47 23.10 -25.14
N LYS A 659 2.00 22.80 -26.36
CA LYS A 659 1.37 23.78 -27.25
C LYS A 659 -0.13 23.82 -27.00
#